data_AF-A0A4R4E8H8-F1
#
_entry.id   AF-A0A4R4E8H8-F1
#
_cell.length_a   1.000
_cell.length_b   1.000
_cell.length_c   1.000
_cell.angle_alpha   90.00
_cell.angle_beta   90.00
_cell.angle_gamma   90.00
#
_symmetry.space_group_name_H-M   'P 1'
#
loop_
_entity.id
_entity.type
_entity.pdbx_description
1 polymer ?
#
loop_
_entity_poly.entity_id
_entity_poly.type
_entity_poly.pdbx_seq_one_letter_code
_entity_poly.pdbx_strand_id
1 'polypeptide(L)'
;MELLESIADLNVEELQVAENLSVRACNVLKQNGMFFLSQVLQYYKTKGTFINFRNCGGKSQYELEQLCEKYKNYLEDGTIRNVIALENGSTGYRVLKVKDAYSIFPLRDKTLDFLSKNRLAFVGQVLDYYQDNGTFRRLRNWTKGIESELSLFVDKIRKFSTEDERKEIEISATEDLGILTPIQLGVLEQWFSICFSSLPVRAQNVVYKIVGEANLTLQTFFESFVKTNINIGNIRNAGEKTISELNKAISNLKKQFSEVQKNISAQDESYQLFINAFGKSKGIAIQQLLEYEVAFIQQRFPLFAVFTNHFLSFLPIKAEYHMMLACFLKRDFENAHLNDIAMELGYSPERIRQLRPTLVAEALKFFVFEKSVSDVIIANSSYVQSISDCINLSNIRKNYFEAEIADLQDAFIFRALGSVFRHSHTLFIYENDQSTFAFLIANDVFSAFEFDSFAEDIEVKISERRSEDEFLNFEGYIYQFVPAFDALLFERIKRVAENVLEIGYGISVTYDGQIVFPKNSNRSLPDLIHDVLEKLGKPSHLTEIIQSLQETYPERLYSEGSVRSNIFRVPDIICFGKSSTYGLKVWEDEKGIRGGTIRDIVEEYLLQNEEPKHILLIEEYVQKYRDTNEKNILTNIKLDSDDRFLILPGAIVGLKSKQYNIKNHRFKKLPRNAPDMLKKYIGRKKVTEEEMEKIAMKLFKVDVYQSRYWLRQHKEKNTFTEFLK
;
A
#
# COMPACT_ATOMS: atom_id res chain seq x y z
N MET A 1 -28.20 -3.33 0.83
CA MET A 1 -29.54 -3.62 1.39
C MET A 1 -30.16 -4.85 0.70
N GLU A 2 -29.33 -5.84 0.38
CA GLU A 2 -29.71 -7.17 -0.14
C GLU A 2 -28.70 -8.14 0.46
N LEU A 3 -29.01 -8.65 1.66
CA LEU A 3 -28.29 -9.73 2.35
C LEU A 3 -29.14 -10.23 3.54
N LEU A 4 -30.43 -10.45 3.29
CA LEU A 4 -31.42 -10.85 4.31
C LEU A 4 -32.37 -11.95 3.80
N GLU A 5 -31.91 -12.86 2.92
CA GLU A 5 -32.76 -13.96 2.41
C GLU A 5 -32.39 -15.38 2.86
N SER A 6 -31.45 -15.57 3.79
CA SER A 6 -31.37 -16.84 4.53
C SER A 6 -30.65 -16.67 5.87
N ILE A 7 -31.36 -16.25 6.92
CA ILE A 7 -30.79 -16.38 8.28
C ILE A 7 -31.25 -17.73 8.84
N ALA A 8 -30.33 -18.68 8.90
CA ALA A 8 -30.48 -19.91 9.69
C ALA A 8 -30.72 -19.53 11.17
N ASP A 9 -31.54 -20.28 11.89
CA ASP A 9 -31.81 -20.01 13.31
C ASP A 9 -30.52 -20.13 14.13
N LEU A 10 -29.94 -18.98 14.50
CA LEU A 10 -28.62 -18.92 15.12
C LEU A 10 -28.60 -19.68 16.43
N ASN A 11 -27.60 -20.54 16.62
CA ASN A 11 -27.38 -21.21 17.91
C ASN A 11 -26.74 -20.25 18.93
N VAL A 12 -26.75 -20.61 20.22
CA VAL A 12 -26.27 -19.73 21.29
C VAL A 12 -24.79 -19.37 21.15
N GLU A 13 -23.96 -20.26 20.59
CA GLU A 13 -22.55 -19.97 20.29
C GLU A 13 -22.41 -18.91 19.18
N GLU A 14 -23.20 -19.01 18.12
CA GLU A 14 -23.24 -18.01 17.04
C GLU A 14 -23.80 -16.67 17.52
N LEU A 15 -24.85 -16.69 18.36
CA LEU A 15 -25.38 -15.49 19.01
C LEU A 15 -24.36 -14.82 19.91
N GLN A 16 -23.50 -15.60 20.56
CA GLN A 16 -22.44 -15.05 21.39
C GLN A 16 -21.50 -14.16 20.59
N VAL A 17 -21.14 -14.61 19.40
CA VAL A 17 -20.23 -13.91 18.50
C VAL A 17 -20.93 -12.75 17.80
N ALA A 18 -22.12 -12.99 17.22
CA ALA A 18 -22.86 -12.00 16.45
C ALA A 18 -23.34 -10.82 17.31
N GLU A 19 -23.74 -11.08 18.56
CA GLU A 19 -24.36 -10.11 19.45
C GLU A 19 -23.49 -9.72 20.64
N ASN A 20 -22.24 -10.22 20.66
CA ASN A 20 -21.28 -10.00 21.73
C ASN A 20 -21.87 -10.29 23.13
N LEU A 21 -22.67 -11.36 23.23
CA LEU A 21 -23.29 -11.73 24.51
C LEU A 21 -22.20 -12.15 25.50
N SER A 22 -22.36 -11.75 26.76
CA SER A 22 -21.43 -12.20 27.78
C SER A 22 -21.46 -13.73 27.89
N VAL A 23 -20.31 -14.33 28.20
CA VAL A 23 -20.18 -15.77 28.50
C VAL A 23 -21.22 -16.18 29.56
N ARG A 24 -21.55 -15.27 30.48
CA ARG A 24 -22.57 -15.48 31.50
C ARG A 24 -23.99 -15.56 30.92
N ALA A 25 -24.38 -14.65 30.02
CA ALA A 25 -25.68 -14.69 29.37
C ALA A 25 -25.84 -15.96 28.51
N CYS A 26 -24.81 -16.35 27.76
CA CYS A 26 -24.83 -17.61 27.00
C CYS A 26 -24.96 -18.85 27.90
N ASN A 27 -24.23 -18.88 29.02
CA ASN A 27 -24.35 -19.98 29.98
C ASN A 27 -25.73 -20.02 30.64
N VAL A 28 -26.36 -18.87 30.90
CA VAL A 28 -27.73 -18.79 31.39
C VAL A 28 -28.70 -19.42 30.39
N LEU A 29 -28.56 -19.15 29.09
CA LEU A 29 -29.39 -19.77 28.06
C LEU A 29 -29.21 -21.29 28.00
N LYS A 30 -27.95 -21.76 27.87
CA LYS A 30 -27.63 -23.20 27.77
C LYS A 30 -28.07 -23.99 28.99
N GLN A 31 -27.89 -23.44 30.20
CA GLN A 31 -28.29 -24.10 31.45
C GLN A 31 -29.81 -24.19 31.63
N ASN A 32 -30.58 -23.34 30.95
CA ASN A 32 -32.04 -23.36 30.95
C ASN A 32 -32.62 -23.99 29.67
N GLY A 33 -31.80 -24.70 28.89
CA GLY A 33 -32.24 -25.49 27.73
C GLY A 33 -32.57 -24.66 26.49
N MET A 34 -32.13 -23.40 26.43
CA MET A 34 -32.27 -22.54 25.26
C MET A 34 -30.97 -22.60 24.46
N PHE A 35 -31.03 -23.21 23.27
CA PHE A 35 -29.87 -23.44 22.41
C PHE A 35 -29.94 -22.66 21.09
N PHE A 36 -31.08 -22.08 20.76
CA PHE A 36 -31.30 -21.33 19.51
C PHE A 36 -32.07 -20.01 19.72
N LEU A 37 -31.85 -19.03 18.85
CA LEU A 37 -32.45 -17.70 18.91
C LEU A 37 -33.99 -17.77 18.97
N SER A 38 -34.61 -18.62 18.15
CA SER A 38 -36.06 -18.79 18.14
C SER A 38 -36.63 -19.21 19.51
N GLN A 39 -35.94 -20.07 20.23
CA GLN A 39 -36.33 -20.55 21.57
C GLN A 39 -36.26 -19.42 22.60
N VAL A 40 -35.21 -18.60 22.51
CA VAL A 40 -34.99 -17.44 23.38
C VAL A 40 -36.10 -16.40 23.16
N LEU A 41 -36.40 -16.06 21.90
CA LEU A 41 -37.43 -15.11 21.53
C LEU A 41 -38.84 -15.59 21.92
N GLN A 42 -39.14 -16.88 21.69
CA GLN A 42 -40.44 -17.46 22.04
C GLN A 42 -40.66 -17.48 23.55
N TYR A 43 -39.61 -17.78 24.34
CA TYR A 43 -39.67 -17.72 25.79
C TYR A 43 -39.95 -16.30 26.27
N TYR A 44 -39.20 -15.31 25.76
CA TYR A 44 -39.38 -13.91 26.13
C TYR A 44 -40.76 -13.38 25.75
N LYS A 45 -41.27 -13.71 24.57
CA LYS A 45 -42.64 -13.34 24.14
C LYS A 45 -43.72 -13.92 25.07
N THR A 46 -43.48 -15.10 25.63
CA THR A 46 -44.46 -15.79 26.49
C THR A 46 -44.34 -15.38 27.96
N LYS A 47 -43.14 -15.04 28.44
CA LYS A 47 -42.85 -14.82 29.87
C LYS A 47 -42.48 -13.37 30.21
N GLY A 48 -42.10 -12.56 29.22
CA GLY A 48 -41.74 -11.15 29.35
C GLY A 48 -40.47 -10.85 30.14
N THR A 49 -39.75 -11.87 30.62
CA THR A 49 -38.55 -11.71 31.44
C THR A 49 -37.73 -13.01 31.49
N PHE A 50 -36.43 -12.88 31.71
CA PHE A 50 -35.51 -13.99 31.97
C PHE A 50 -35.12 -14.14 33.44
N ILE A 51 -35.69 -13.34 34.36
CA ILE A 51 -35.29 -13.35 35.77
C ILE A 51 -35.55 -14.69 36.47
N ASN A 52 -36.48 -15.49 35.91
CA ASN A 52 -36.84 -16.81 36.41
C ASN A 52 -35.89 -17.93 35.95
N PHE A 53 -34.91 -17.62 35.09
CA PHE A 53 -33.88 -18.58 34.70
C PHE A 53 -32.89 -18.83 35.82
N ARG A 54 -32.52 -20.11 35.98
CA ARG A 54 -31.48 -20.50 36.92
C ARG A 54 -30.19 -19.77 36.57
N ASN A 55 -29.56 -19.13 37.57
CA ASN A 55 -28.32 -18.36 37.47
C ASN A 55 -28.41 -17.05 36.64
N CYS A 56 -29.61 -16.58 36.31
CA CYS A 56 -29.81 -15.31 35.63
C CYS A 56 -29.78 -14.14 36.64
N GLY A 57 -28.79 -13.26 36.53
CA GLY A 57 -28.70 -12.03 37.32
C GLY A 57 -29.08 -10.80 36.48
N GLY A 58 -29.27 -9.64 37.11
CA GLY A 58 -29.80 -8.44 36.44
C GLY A 58 -29.03 -8.00 35.18
N LYS A 59 -27.70 -8.19 35.13
CA LYS A 59 -26.90 -7.90 33.92
C LYS A 59 -27.19 -8.86 32.77
N SER A 60 -27.26 -10.17 33.04
CA SER A 60 -27.58 -11.17 32.02
C SER A 60 -29.03 -11.06 31.55
N GLN A 61 -29.96 -10.69 32.43
CA GLN A 61 -31.33 -10.39 32.04
C GLN A 61 -31.37 -9.21 31.07
N TYR A 62 -30.73 -8.10 31.40
CA TYR A 62 -30.71 -6.92 30.54
C TYR A 62 -30.09 -7.22 29.16
N GLU A 63 -28.99 -7.95 29.11
CA GLU A 63 -28.37 -8.39 27.84
C GLU A 63 -29.32 -9.23 26.99
N LEU A 64 -30.04 -10.18 27.59
CA LEU A 64 -30.99 -11.05 26.88
C LEU A 64 -32.27 -10.31 26.46
N GLU A 65 -32.70 -9.30 27.21
CA GLU A 65 -33.82 -8.42 26.85
C GLU A 65 -33.47 -7.54 25.64
N GLN A 66 -32.25 -6.97 25.61
CA GLN A 66 -31.76 -6.22 24.45
C GLN A 66 -31.65 -7.10 23.20
N LEU A 67 -31.16 -8.34 23.37
CA LEU A 67 -31.16 -9.33 22.30
C LEU A 67 -32.57 -9.57 21.76
N CYS A 68 -33.55 -9.79 22.64
CA CYS A 68 -34.93 -10.03 22.22
C CYS A 68 -35.60 -8.83 21.55
N GLU A 69 -35.33 -7.60 22.00
CA GLU A 69 -35.82 -6.39 21.34
C GLU A 69 -35.24 -6.22 19.93
N LYS A 70 -33.94 -6.49 19.77
CA LYS A 70 -33.26 -6.43 18.47
C LYS A 70 -33.89 -7.37 17.45
N TYR A 71 -34.28 -8.56 17.89
CA TYR A 71 -34.82 -9.63 17.03
C TYR A 71 -36.35 -9.82 17.16
N LYS A 72 -37.10 -8.86 17.71
CA LYS A 72 -38.55 -9.06 17.96
C LYS A 72 -39.38 -9.33 16.70
N ASN A 73 -38.97 -8.75 15.58
CA ASN A 73 -39.65 -8.91 14.28
C ASN A 73 -39.25 -10.23 13.57
N TYR A 74 -38.21 -10.91 14.07
CA TYR A 74 -37.64 -12.14 13.50
C TYR A 74 -38.64 -13.31 13.53
N LEU A 75 -39.60 -13.32 14.47
CA LEU A 75 -40.68 -14.31 14.54
C LEU A 75 -41.92 -13.93 13.72
N GLU A 76 -42.03 -12.69 13.24
CA GLU A 76 -43.23 -12.18 12.56
C GLU A 76 -43.14 -12.31 11.03
N ASP A 77 -41.94 -12.42 10.47
CA ASP A 77 -41.71 -12.40 9.01
C ASP A 77 -41.97 -13.73 8.27
N GLY A 78 -42.60 -14.72 8.92
CA GLY A 78 -43.12 -15.92 8.25
C GLY A 78 -42.09 -16.91 7.67
N THR A 79 -40.82 -16.51 7.48
CA THR A 79 -39.76 -17.30 6.85
C THR A 79 -39.33 -18.50 7.70
N ILE A 80 -39.27 -18.35 9.03
CA ILE A 80 -38.81 -19.42 9.95
C ILE A 80 -39.80 -20.58 10.06
N ARG A 81 -41.11 -20.34 9.87
CA ARG A 81 -42.09 -21.45 9.85
C ARG A 81 -41.90 -22.37 8.65
N ASN A 82 -41.34 -21.87 7.55
CA ASN A 82 -41.08 -22.65 6.35
C ASN A 82 -39.74 -23.41 6.43
N VAL A 83 -38.72 -22.84 7.10
CA VAL A 83 -37.42 -23.49 7.30
C VAL A 83 -37.51 -24.68 8.25
N ILE A 84 -38.22 -24.54 9.39
CA ILE A 84 -38.43 -25.65 10.34
C ILE A 84 -39.19 -26.83 9.70
N ALA A 85 -40.04 -26.56 8.69
CA ALA A 85 -40.87 -27.56 8.01
C ALA A 85 -40.13 -28.34 6.92
N LEU A 86 -39.05 -27.82 6.35
CA LEU A 86 -38.28 -28.44 5.27
C LEU A 86 -37.08 -29.26 5.77
N GLU A 87 -36.51 -28.92 6.93
CA GLU A 87 -35.31 -29.59 7.46
C GLU A 87 -35.58 -30.92 8.20
N ASN A 88 -36.84 -31.23 8.54
CA ASN A 88 -37.20 -32.43 9.32
C ASN A 88 -38.13 -33.38 8.53
N GLY A 89 -37.56 -34.17 7.62
CA GLY A 89 -38.27 -35.18 6.82
C GLY A 89 -39.41 -35.93 7.55
N SER A 90 -40.44 -36.29 6.78
CA SER A 90 -41.65 -37.07 7.12
C SER A 90 -42.56 -36.55 8.26
N THR A 91 -42.10 -35.65 9.14
CA THR A 91 -42.87 -35.15 10.28
C THR A 91 -43.19 -33.64 10.21
N GLY A 92 -42.46 -32.87 9.40
CA GLY A 92 -42.60 -31.41 9.29
C GLY A 92 -43.97 -30.90 8.80
N TYR A 93 -44.64 -31.60 7.88
CA TYR A 93 -45.95 -31.14 7.39
C TYR A 93 -47.08 -31.34 8.40
N ARG A 94 -46.94 -32.26 9.36
CA ARG A 94 -48.00 -32.59 10.33
C ARG A 94 -48.30 -31.43 11.28
N VAL A 95 -47.33 -30.56 11.53
CA VAL A 95 -47.44 -29.38 12.40
C VAL A 95 -47.88 -28.11 11.65
N LEU A 96 -48.06 -28.17 10.32
CA LEU A 96 -48.57 -27.05 9.51
C LEU A 96 -50.06 -26.83 9.76
N LYS A 97 -50.49 -25.56 9.83
CA LYS A 97 -51.92 -25.25 9.78
C LYS A 97 -52.43 -25.49 8.37
N VAL A 98 -53.63 -26.04 8.25
CA VAL A 98 -54.20 -26.40 6.94
C VAL A 98 -54.34 -25.19 6.02
N LYS A 99 -54.63 -24.01 6.58
CA LYS A 99 -54.70 -22.74 5.82
C LYS A 99 -53.33 -22.24 5.30
N ASP A 100 -52.24 -22.65 5.94
CA ASP A 100 -50.87 -22.21 5.61
C ASP A 100 -50.23 -23.18 4.59
N ALA A 101 -50.82 -24.38 4.40
CA ALA A 101 -50.45 -25.34 3.34
C ALA A 101 -51.04 -25.00 1.96
N TYR A 102 -51.62 -23.80 1.80
CA TYR A 102 -52.36 -23.35 0.63
C TYR A 102 -51.51 -23.30 -0.65
N SER A 103 -50.23 -22.98 -0.54
CA SER A 103 -49.26 -22.96 -1.66
C SER A 103 -48.96 -24.35 -2.21
N ILE A 104 -49.16 -25.41 -1.42
CA ILE A 104 -48.86 -26.80 -1.79
C ILE A 104 -50.14 -27.49 -2.26
N PHE A 105 -51.28 -27.28 -1.58
CA PHE A 105 -52.57 -27.87 -1.94
C PHE A 105 -53.74 -26.91 -1.68
N PRO A 106 -54.32 -26.27 -2.71
CA PRO A 106 -55.39 -25.29 -2.52
C PRO A 106 -56.70 -25.99 -2.12
N LEU A 107 -57.22 -25.65 -0.94
CA LEU A 107 -58.55 -26.03 -0.46
C LEU A 107 -59.49 -24.83 -0.55
N ARG A 108 -60.76 -25.07 -0.90
CA ARG A 108 -61.79 -24.03 -0.91
C ARG A 108 -62.06 -23.50 0.50
N ASP A 109 -62.42 -22.23 0.61
CA ASP A 109 -62.73 -21.56 1.89
C ASP A 109 -63.80 -22.29 2.72
N LYS A 110 -64.80 -22.86 2.04
CA LYS A 110 -65.87 -23.65 2.66
C LYS A 110 -65.34 -24.93 3.34
N THR A 111 -64.27 -25.50 2.79
CA THR A 111 -63.59 -26.71 3.30
C THR A 111 -62.65 -26.34 4.45
N LEU A 112 -61.97 -25.19 4.37
CA LEU A 112 -61.17 -24.64 5.47
C LEU A 112 -62.04 -24.25 6.69
N ASP A 113 -63.20 -23.62 6.46
CA ASP A 113 -64.17 -23.29 7.51
C ASP A 113 -64.76 -24.56 8.15
N PHE A 114 -65.05 -25.59 7.35
CA PHE A 114 -65.47 -26.90 7.85
C PHE A 114 -64.44 -27.55 8.78
N LEU A 115 -63.16 -27.52 8.40
CA LEU A 115 -62.06 -28.05 9.22
C LEU A 115 -61.87 -27.26 10.52
N SER A 116 -61.92 -25.93 10.44
CA SER A 116 -61.83 -25.04 11.60
C SER A 116 -62.95 -25.31 12.62
N LYS A 117 -64.21 -25.41 12.16
CA LYS A 117 -65.38 -25.70 13.01
C LYS A 117 -65.34 -27.08 13.67
N ASN A 118 -64.66 -28.05 13.06
CA ASN A 118 -64.45 -29.39 13.60
C ASN A 118 -63.11 -29.55 14.36
N ARG A 119 -62.41 -28.43 14.66
CA ARG A 119 -61.15 -28.39 15.42
C ARG A 119 -59.98 -29.13 14.76
N LEU A 120 -60.00 -29.27 13.43
CA LEU A 120 -58.94 -29.87 12.62
C LEU A 120 -58.11 -28.77 11.96
N ALA A 121 -57.40 -27.99 12.77
CA ALA A 121 -56.69 -26.80 12.30
C ALA A 121 -55.32 -27.13 11.66
N PHE A 122 -54.78 -28.30 11.93
CA PHE A 122 -53.45 -28.74 11.48
C PHE A 122 -53.52 -29.96 10.57
N VAL A 123 -52.57 -30.06 9.62
CA VAL A 123 -52.51 -31.15 8.64
C VAL A 123 -52.41 -32.52 9.32
N GLY A 124 -51.61 -32.65 10.38
CA GLY A 124 -51.51 -33.88 11.16
C GLY A 124 -52.84 -34.34 11.72
N GLN A 125 -53.65 -33.41 12.24
CA GLN A 125 -54.98 -33.73 12.78
C GLN A 125 -55.94 -34.23 11.70
N VAL A 126 -55.85 -33.68 10.48
CA VAL A 126 -56.66 -34.14 9.33
C VAL A 126 -56.25 -35.55 8.90
N LEU A 127 -54.94 -35.82 8.87
CA LEU A 127 -54.40 -37.13 8.52
C LEU A 127 -54.74 -38.21 9.56
N ASP A 128 -54.59 -37.90 10.85
CA ASP A 128 -54.92 -38.80 11.95
C ASP A 128 -56.40 -39.14 11.95
N TYR A 129 -57.26 -38.12 11.81
CA TYR A 129 -58.70 -38.34 11.74
C TYR A 129 -59.09 -39.27 10.57
N TYR A 130 -58.49 -39.06 9.39
CA TYR A 130 -58.75 -39.89 8.21
C TYR A 130 -58.16 -41.30 8.33
N GLN A 131 -57.00 -41.45 8.97
CA GLN A 131 -56.39 -42.75 9.24
C GLN A 131 -57.26 -43.58 10.19
N ASP A 132 -57.81 -42.96 11.23
CA ASP A 132 -58.63 -43.65 12.23
C ASP A 132 -60.04 -43.98 11.74
N ASN A 133 -60.59 -43.20 10.80
CA ASN A 133 -62.00 -43.31 10.38
C ASN A 133 -62.22 -43.68 8.92
N GLY A 134 -61.21 -43.54 8.06
CA GLY A 134 -61.27 -43.76 6.60
C GLY A 134 -62.15 -42.76 5.83
N THR A 135 -62.80 -41.79 6.50
CA THR A 135 -63.73 -40.83 5.90
C THR A 135 -63.98 -39.63 6.81
N PHE A 136 -64.35 -38.46 6.25
CA PHE A 136 -64.76 -37.28 7.02
C PHE A 136 -66.28 -37.18 7.24
N ARG A 137 -67.06 -38.15 6.74
CA ARG A 137 -68.54 -38.20 6.83
C ARG A 137 -69.12 -38.04 8.23
N ARG A 138 -68.34 -38.40 9.25
CA ARG A 138 -68.78 -38.40 10.66
C ARG A 138 -68.65 -37.03 11.34
N LEU A 139 -68.05 -36.05 10.68
CA LEU A 139 -67.91 -34.68 11.19
C LEU A 139 -69.16 -33.83 10.94
N ARG A 140 -69.43 -32.86 11.82
CA ARG A 140 -70.60 -31.98 11.68
C ARG A 140 -70.43 -31.05 10.46
N ASN A 141 -71.54 -30.78 9.77
CA ASN A 141 -71.61 -29.95 8.56
C ASN A 141 -70.85 -30.53 7.35
N TRP A 142 -70.72 -31.85 7.31
CA TRP A 142 -70.11 -32.56 6.20
C TRP A 142 -70.95 -32.49 4.91
N THR A 143 -70.28 -32.44 3.76
CA THR A 143 -70.91 -32.59 2.44
C THR A 143 -70.06 -33.47 1.52
N LYS A 144 -70.69 -34.07 0.50
CA LYS A 144 -69.99 -34.90 -0.49
C LYS A 144 -68.87 -34.15 -1.22
N GLY A 145 -69.02 -32.84 -1.44
CA GLY A 145 -68.01 -32.00 -2.07
C GLY A 145 -66.77 -31.76 -1.19
N ILE A 146 -66.94 -31.71 0.14
CA ILE A 146 -65.86 -31.59 1.11
C ILE A 146 -65.11 -32.92 1.25
N GLU A 147 -65.83 -34.05 1.24
CA GLU A 147 -65.23 -35.39 1.31
C GLU A 147 -64.25 -35.65 0.17
N SER A 148 -64.67 -35.36 -1.07
CA SER A 148 -63.84 -35.60 -2.24
C SER A 148 -62.57 -34.74 -2.20
N GLU A 149 -62.71 -33.49 -1.77
CA GLU A 149 -61.61 -32.52 -1.70
C GLU A 149 -60.60 -32.87 -0.60
N LEU A 150 -61.07 -33.26 0.59
CA LEU A 150 -60.18 -33.68 1.69
C LEU A 150 -59.54 -35.06 1.45
N SER A 151 -60.22 -35.99 0.77
CA SER A 151 -59.62 -37.29 0.41
C SER A 151 -58.48 -37.10 -0.60
N LEU A 152 -58.69 -36.24 -1.61
CA LEU A 152 -57.63 -35.84 -2.56
C LEU A 152 -56.45 -35.16 -1.87
N PHE A 153 -56.72 -34.32 -0.88
CA PHE A 153 -55.70 -33.68 -0.05
C PHE A 153 -54.86 -34.70 0.72
N VAL A 154 -55.51 -35.69 1.37
CA VAL A 154 -54.81 -36.77 2.09
C VAL A 154 -53.99 -37.65 1.13
N ASP A 155 -54.53 -38.02 -0.02
CA ASP A 155 -53.84 -38.87 -1.00
C ASP A 155 -52.61 -38.18 -1.60
N LYS A 156 -52.69 -36.88 -1.88
CA LYS A 156 -51.54 -36.10 -2.37
C LYS A 156 -50.43 -36.01 -1.32
N ILE A 157 -50.77 -35.82 -0.04
CA ILE A 157 -49.78 -35.78 1.04
C ILE A 157 -49.09 -37.15 1.20
N ARG A 158 -49.84 -38.25 1.12
CA ARG A 158 -49.28 -39.61 1.17
C ARG A 158 -48.35 -39.94 0.00
N LYS A 159 -48.65 -39.43 -1.20
CA LYS A 159 -47.76 -39.56 -2.37
C LYS A 159 -46.46 -38.77 -2.22
N PHE A 160 -46.53 -37.59 -1.61
CA PHE A 160 -45.33 -36.80 -1.29
C PHE A 160 -44.42 -37.53 -0.29
N SER A 161 -44.98 -38.14 0.76
CA SER A 161 -44.19 -38.94 1.73
C SER A 161 -43.49 -40.16 1.13
N THR A 162 -44.05 -40.77 0.08
CA THR A 162 -43.52 -42.01 -0.52
C THR A 162 -42.44 -41.78 -1.58
N GLU A 163 -42.32 -40.57 -2.13
CA GLU A 163 -41.20 -40.19 -3.02
C GLU A 163 -39.92 -39.84 -2.23
N ASP A 164 -40.05 -39.22 -1.06
CA ASP A 164 -38.92 -38.93 -0.16
C ASP A 164 -38.40 -40.21 0.51
N GLU A 165 -39.28 -41.14 0.93
CA GLU A 165 -38.87 -42.45 1.46
C GLU A 165 -38.12 -43.30 0.42
N ARG A 166 -38.45 -43.18 -0.88
CA ARG A 166 -37.72 -43.88 -1.95
C ARG A 166 -36.31 -43.32 -2.17
N LYS A 167 -36.14 -42.01 -2.06
CA LYS A 167 -34.82 -41.36 -2.12
C LYS A 167 -33.97 -41.63 -0.88
N GLU A 168 -34.58 -41.75 0.31
CA GLU A 168 -33.86 -42.12 1.54
C GLU A 168 -33.48 -43.61 1.58
N ILE A 169 -34.34 -44.51 1.07
CA ILE A 169 -34.04 -45.95 1.03
C ILE A 169 -32.92 -46.28 0.02
N GLU A 170 -32.86 -45.63 -1.13
CA GLU A 170 -31.74 -45.80 -2.09
C GLU A 170 -30.40 -45.26 -1.56
N ILE A 171 -30.41 -44.27 -0.66
CA ILE A 171 -29.20 -43.69 -0.06
C ILE A 171 -28.69 -44.51 1.16
N SER A 172 -29.53 -45.35 1.78
CA SER A 172 -29.13 -46.12 2.99
C SER A 172 -28.53 -47.51 2.74
N ALA A 173 -28.46 -47.98 1.49
CA ALA A 173 -28.01 -49.34 1.19
C ALA A 173 -26.55 -49.38 0.74
N THR A 174 -25.62 -49.05 1.65
CA THR A 174 -24.29 -49.67 1.82
C THR A 174 -23.44 -48.86 2.80
N GLU A 175 -23.47 -49.21 4.09
CA GLU A 175 -22.46 -48.78 5.07
C GLU A 175 -21.14 -49.53 4.78
N ASP A 176 -20.59 -49.41 3.58
CA ASP A 176 -19.35 -50.06 3.18
C ASP A 176 -18.27 -49.05 2.80
N LEU A 177 -17.18 -49.02 3.59
CA LEU A 177 -16.05 -48.13 3.35
C LEU A 177 -15.42 -48.37 1.96
N GLY A 178 -15.57 -49.57 1.38
CA GLY A 178 -15.06 -49.91 0.05
C GLY A 178 -15.73 -49.16 -1.12
N ILE A 179 -16.82 -48.44 -0.86
CA ILE A 179 -17.52 -47.60 -1.86
C ILE A 179 -16.92 -46.20 -1.93
N LEU A 180 -16.21 -45.79 -0.88
CA LEU A 180 -15.49 -44.53 -0.88
C LEU A 180 -14.28 -44.63 -1.80
N THR A 181 -14.00 -43.56 -2.55
CA THR A 181 -12.71 -43.42 -3.22
C THR A 181 -11.57 -43.38 -2.18
N PRO A 182 -10.31 -43.68 -2.56
CA PRO A 182 -9.17 -43.54 -1.64
C PRO A 182 -9.09 -42.15 -0.99
N ILE A 183 -9.55 -41.11 -1.70
CA ILE A 183 -9.65 -39.72 -1.23
C ILE A 183 -10.67 -39.58 -0.11
N GLN A 184 -11.89 -40.00 -0.40
CA GLN A 184 -13.02 -39.98 0.52
C GLN A 184 -12.69 -40.80 1.78
N LEU A 185 -12.02 -41.95 1.61
CA LEU A 185 -11.55 -42.77 2.70
C LEU A 185 -10.48 -42.06 3.54
N GLY A 186 -9.47 -41.46 2.90
CA GLY A 186 -8.40 -40.71 3.59
C GLY A 186 -8.92 -39.51 4.39
N VAL A 187 -9.88 -38.75 3.85
CA VAL A 187 -10.54 -37.63 4.57
C VAL A 187 -11.28 -38.16 5.80
N LEU A 188 -12.03 -39.26 5.65
CA LEU A 188 -12.77 -39.87 6.74
C LEU A 188 -11.84 -40.46 7.82
N GLU A 189 -10.69 -41.01 7.42
CA GLU A 189 -9.65 -41.54 8.34
C GLU A 189 -9.04 -40.42 9.20
N GLN A 190 -8.72 -39.28 8.60
CA GLN A 190 -8.19 -38.12 9.33
C GLN A 190 -9.21 -37.57 10.33
N TRP A 191 -10.46 -37.40 9.89
CA TRP A 191 -11.54 -36.94 10.76
C TRP A 191 -11.74 -37.91 11.94
N PHE A 192 -11.76 -39.21 11.65
CA PHE A 192 -11.86 -40.25 12.67
C PHE A 192 -10.74 -40.15 13.70
N SER A 193 -9.48 -39.97 13.27
CA SER A 193 -8.34 -39.79 14.18
C SER A 193 -8.52 -38.59 15.11
N ILE A 194 -9.04 -37.46 14.61
CA ILE A 194 -9.29 -36.24 15.40
C ILE A 194 -10.42 -36.48 16.41
N CYS A 195 -11.56 -37.00 15.95
CA CYS A 195 -12.72 -37.26 16.78
C CYS A 195 -12.45 -38.33 17.84
N PHE A 196 -11.69 -39.36 17.49
CA PHE A 196 -11.28 -40.37 18.46
C PHE A 196 -10.35 -39.78 19.53
N SER A 197 -9.38 -38.96 19.13
CA SER A 197 -8.46 -38.29 20.06
C SER A 197 -9.16 -37.33 21.03
N SER A 198 -10.30 -36.75 20.62
CA SER A 198 -11.10 -35.83 21.46
C SER A 198 -12.12 -36.54 22.35
N LEU A 199 -12.31 -37.85 22.20
CA LEU A 199 -13.14 -38.63 23.13
C LEU A 199 -12.53 -38.64 24.54
N PRO A 200 -13.36 -38.67 25.59
CA PRO A 200 -12.85 -38.87 26.94
C PRO A 200 -12.09 -40.18 27.07
N VAL A 201 -11.02 -40.19 27.89
CA VAL A 201 -10.14 -41.36 28.09
C VAL A 201 -10.92 -42.65 28.40
N ARG A 202 -12.04 -42.55 29.14
CA ARG A 202 -12.90 -43.70 29.43
C ARG A 202 -13.60 -44.26 28.18
N ALA A 203 -14.03 -43.41 27.26
CA ALA A 203 -14.62 -43.81 25.98
C ALA A 203 -13.57 -44.43 25.05
N GLN A 204 -12.38 -43.82 24.98
CA GLN A 204 -11.24 -44.38 24.22
C GLN A 204 -10.86 -45.78 24.72
N ASN A 205 -10.74 -45.97 26.05
CA ASN A 205 -10.43 -47.27 26.65
C ASN A 205 -11.49 -48.34 26.37
N VAL A 206 -12.77 -47.96 26.26
CA VAL A 206 -13.84 -48.89 25.86
C VAL A 206 -13.64 -49.35 24.42
N VAL A 207 -13.26 -48.45 23.51
CA VAL A 207 -12.96 -48.78 22.11
C VAL A 207 -11.73 -49.66 22.01
N TYR A 208 -10.64 -49.31 22.71
CA TYR A 208 -9.42 -50.12 22.75
C TYR A 208 -9.65 -51.52 23.31
N LYS A 209 -10.59 -51.70 24.24
CA LYS A 209 -10.93 -53.03 24.77
C LYS A 209 -11.65 -53.92 23.75
N ILE A 210 -12.35 -53.33 22.78
CA ILE A 210 -13.11 -54.06 21.77
C ILE A 210 -12.24 -54.37 20.55
N VAL A 211 -11.49 -53.36 20.08
CA VAL A 211 -10.74 -53.45 18.83
C VAL A 211 -9.27 -53.84 19.06
N GLY A 212 -8.74 -53.54 20.25
CA GLY A 212 -7.31 -53.59 20.55
C GLY A 212 -6.64 -52.27 20.20
N GLU A 213 -5.82 -51.73 21.10
CA GLU A 213 -5.12 -50.45 20.91
C GLU A 213 -4.22 -50.46 19.66
N ALA A 214 -3.45 -51.54 19.46
CA ALA A 214 -2.57 -51.71 18.30
C ALA A 214 -3.31 -51.91 16.96
N ASN A 215 -4.62 -52.16 16.99
CA ASN A 215 -5.43 -52.49 15.81
C ASN A 215 -6.46 -51.40 15.48
N LEU A 216 -6.43 -50.26 16.19
CA LEU A 216 -7.40 -49.21 15.97
C LEU A 216 -7.13 -48.48 14.64
N THR A 217 -8.01 -48.69 13.68
CA THR A 217 -8.09 -47.97 12.40
C THR A 217 -9.54 -47.54 12.16
N LEU A 218 -9.78 -46.64 11.20
CA LEU A 218 -11.15 -46.33 10.78
C LEU A 218 -11.89 -47.61 10.38
N GLN A 219 -11.23 -48.48 9.62
CA GLN A 219 -11.83 -49.74 9.16
C GLN A 219 -12.27 -50.62 10.33
N THR A 220 -11.37 -50.92 11.27
CA THR A 220 -11.70 -51.81 12.39
C THR A 220 -12.73 -51.21 13.34
N PHE A 221 -12.72 -49.88 13.51
CA PHE A 221 -13.75 -49.17 14.26
C PHE A 221 -15.11 -49.21 13.56
N PHE A 222 -15.14 -48.93 12.25
CA PHE A 222 -16.36 -48.91 11.45
C PHE A 222 -16.99 -50.31 11.40
N GLU A 223 -16.18 -51.35 11.18
CA GLU A 223 -16.65 -52.73 11.24
C GLU A 223 -17.24 -53.09 12.60
N SER A 224 -16.56 -52.73 13.70
CA SER A 224 -16.95 -53.11 15.06
C SER A 224 -18.10 -52.29 15.66
N PHE A 225 -18.22 -51.00 15.33
CA PHE A 225 -19.18 -50.11 15.99
C PHE A 225 -20.28 -49.60 15.07
N VAL A 226 -20.07 -49.61 13.75
CA VAL A 226 -21.01 -49.08 12.76
C VAL A 226 -21.77 -50.23 12.10
N LYS A 227 -21.05 -51.23 11.55
CA LYS A 227 -21.65 -52.40 10.87
C LYS A 227 -22.26 -53.43 11.82
N THR A 228 -21.57 -53.81 12.90
CA THR A 228 -22.02 -54.93 13.77
C THR A 228 -23.14 -54.59 14.75
N ASN A 229 -23.68 -53.36 14.73
CA ASN A 229 -24.78 -52.91 15.59
C ASN A 229 -24.61 -53.37 17.06
N ILE A 230 -23.36 -53.32 17.56
CA ILE A 230 -23.02 -53.81 18.90
C ILE A 230 -23.83 -53.01 19.92
N ASN A 231 -24.53 -53.70 20.81
CA ASN A 231 -25.25 -53.04 21.89
C ASN A 231 -24.23 -52.54 22.93
N ILE A 232 -23.76 -51.31 22.74
CA ILE A 232 -22.76 -50.61 23.57
C ILE A 232 -23.20 -50.56 25.05
N GLY A 233 -24.51 -50.66 25.31
CA GLY A 233 -25.10 -50.73 26.66
C GLY A 233 -24.66 -51.93 27.50
N ASN A 234 -24.19 -53.02 26.87
CA ASN A 234 -23.78 -54.24 27.57
C ASN A 234 -22.25 -54.34 27.79
N ILE A 235 -21.48 -53.30 27.47
CA ILE A 235 -20.03 -53.32 27.66
C ILE A 235 -19.71 -53.18 29.15
N ARG A 236 -19.14 -54.24 29.72
CA ARG A 236 -18.73 -54.30 31.12
C ARG A 236 -17.77 -53.14 31.45
N ASN A 237 -18.20 -52.25 32.35
CA ASN A 237 -17.53 -51.02 32.83
C ASN A 237 -17.65 -49.76 31.94
N ALA A 238 -18.57 -49.72 30.97
CA ALA A 238 -18.95 -48.47 30.29
C ALA A 238 -20.14 -47.83 31.03
N GLY A 239 -19.94 -46.65 31.63
CA GLY A 239 -21.04 -45.91 32.28
C GLY A 239 -21.96 -45.25 31.25
N GLU A 240 -23.20 -44.90 31.65
CA GLU A 240 -24.22 -44.29 30.76
C GLU A 240 -23.70 -43.07 29.99
N LYS A 241 -22.90 -42.22 30.64
CA LYS A 241 -22.27 -41.05 30.01
C LYS A 241 -21.29 -41.45 28.89
N THR A 242 -20.48 -42.47 29.13
CA THR A 242 -19.51 -42.99 28.15
C THR A 242 -20.21 -43.65 26.97
N ILE A 243 -21.33 -44.35 27.21
CA ILE A 243 -22.16 -44.91 26.14
C ILE A 243 -22.78 -43.81 25.29
N SER A 244 -23.28 -42.74 25.91
CA SER A 244 -23.82 -41.57 25.19
C SER A 244 -22.75 -40.86 24.36
N GLU A 245 -21.53 -40.69 24.89
CA GLU A 245 -20.38 -40.12 24.18
C GLU A 245 -19.99 -40.95 22.94
N LEU A 246 -19.95 -42.29 23.07
CA LEU A 246 -19.66 -43.19 21.96
C LEU A 246 -20.77 -43.21 20.91
N ASN A 247 -22.04 -43.26 21.31
CA ASN A 247 -23.17 -43.19 20.38
C ASN A 247 -23.19 -41.87 19.59
N LYS A 248 -22.86 -40.76 20.24
CA LYS A 248 -22.73 -39.46 19.57
C LYS A 248 -21.59 -39.47 18.55
N ALA A 249 -20.44 -40.06 18.90
CA ALA A 249 -19.31 -40.19 17.98
C ALA A 249 -19.64 -41.08 16.76
N ILE A 250 -20.33 -42.20 16.98
CA ILE A 250 -20.78 -43.10 15.90
C ILE A 250 -21.81 -42.40 14.99
N SER A 251 -22.79 -41.70 15.57
CA SER A 251 -23.78 -40.95 14.80
C SER A 251 -23.13 -39.85 13.96
N ASN A 252 -22.18 -39.12 14.54
CA ASN A 252 -21.40 -38.11 13.81
C ASN A 252 -20.58 -38.76 12.68
N LEU A 253 -19.92 -39.89 12.93
CA LEU A 253 -19.16 -40.61 11.91
C LEU A 253 -20.06 -41.08 10.76
N LYS A 254 -21.26 -41.60 11.04
CA LYS A 254 -22.25 -41.98 10.01
C LYS A 254 -22.69 -40.77 9.18
N LYS A 255 -22.98 -39.64 9.83
CA LYS A 255 -23.32 -38.39 9.15
C LYS A 255 -22.19 -37.93 8.22
N GLN A 256 -20.95 -37.96 8.70
CA GLN A 256 -19.78 -37.60 7.90
C GLN A 256 -19.53 -38.57 6.75
N PHE A 257 -19.68 -39.88 6.97
CA PHE A 257 -19.62 -40.89 5.90
C PHE A 257 -20.62 -40.56 4.77
N SER A 258 -21.88 -40.23 5.10
CA SER A 258 -22.89 -39.86 4.11
C SER A 258 -22.60 -38.53 3.41
N GLU A 259 -22.00 -37.55 4.08
CA GLU A 259 -21.59 -36.28 3.48
C GLU A 259 -20.42 -36.47 2.50
N VAL A 260 -19.43 -37.27 2.88
CA VAL A 260 -18.27 -37.59 2.03
C VAL A 260 -18.70 -38.42 0.82
N GLN A 261 -19.62 -39.38 0.98
CA GLN A 261 -20.14 -40.22 -0.10
C GLN A 261 -20.90 -39.44 -1.18
N LYS A 262 -21.68 -38.41 -0.80
CA LYS A 262 -22.49 -37.60 -1.74
C LYS A 262 -21.65 -36.75 -2.68
N ASN A 263 -20.42 -36.41 -2.27
CA ASN A 263 -19.52 -35.56 -3.03
C ASN A 263 -18.52 -36.44 -3.77
N ILE A 264 -18.93 -36.91 -4.96
CA ILE A 264 -18.10 -37.77 -5.81
C ILE A 264 -17.03 -36.89 -6.47
N SER A 265 -15.78 -37.04 -6.02
CA SER A 265 -14.63 -36.48 -6.72
C SER A 265 -13.92 -37.54 -7.55
N ALA A 266 -13.52 -37.14 -8.75
CA ALA A 266 -12.65 -37.92 -9.61
C ALA A 266 -11.28 -38.08 -8.92
N GLN A 267 -10.69 -39.28 -9.00
CA GLN A 267 -9.35 -39.53 -8.50
C GLN A 267 -8.34 -38.62 -9.21
N ASP A 268 -7.77 -37.69 -8.45
CA ASP A 268 -6.51 -37.04 -8.79
C ASP A 268 -5.46 -37.42 -7.73
N GLU A 269 -4.47 -38.20 -8.13
CA GLU A 269 -3.33 -38.58 -7.28
C GLU A 269 -2.59 -37.34 -6.76
N SER A 270 -2.61 -36.24 -7.51
CA SER A 270 -1.99 -34.98 -7.13
C SER A 270 -2.76 -34.28 -5.99
N TYR A 271 -4.09 -34.29 -6.03
CA TYR A 271 -4.91 -33.81 -4.91
C TYR A 271 -4.72 -34.69 -3.64
N GLN A 272 -4.50 -35.99 -3.80
CA GLN A 272 -4.16 -36.87 -2.67
C GLN A 272 -2.83 -36.55 -2.03
N LEU A 273 -1.80 -36.25 -2.82
CA LEU A 273 -0.53 -35.76 -2.28
C LEU A 273 -0.73 -34.45 -1.52
N PHE A 274 -1.57 -33.56 -2.03
CA PHE A 274 -1.94 -32.32 -1.37
C PHE A 274 -2.67 -32.57 -0.03
N ILE A 275 -3.71 -33.40 0.02
CA ILE A 275 -4.44 -33.74 1.27
C ILE A 275 -3.56 -34.48 2.27
N ASN A 276 -2.61 -35.30 1.82
CA ASN A 276 -1.68 -35.96 2.73
C ASN A 276 -0.64 -35.00 3.33
N ALA A 277 -0.31 -33.92 2.63
CA ALA A 277 0.58 -32.88 3.11
C ALA A 277 -0.13 -31.85 4.00
N PHE A 278 -1.31 -31.39 3.59
CA PHE A 278 -2.10 -30.37 4.30
C PHE A 278 -3.09 -30.96 5.31
N GLY A 279 -3.72 -32.10 5.04
CA GLY A 279 -4.69 -32.73 5.94
C GLY A 279 -4.06 -33.32 7.22
N LYS A 280 -2.74 -33.54 7.24
CA LYS A 280 -2.01 -33.87 8.48
C LYS A 280 -2.05 -32.73 9.51
N SER A 281 -2.34 -31.48 9.12
CA SER A 281 -2.58 -30.40 10.06
C SER A 281 -4.06 -30.34 10.47
N LYS A 282 -4.28 -30.88 11.67
CA LYS A 282 -5.53 -31.08 12.41
C LYS A 282 -6.48 -29.86 12.39
N GLY A 283 -7.61 -29.92 11.68
CA GLY A 283 -8.76 -29.01 11.95
C GLY A 283 -9.59 -28.45 10.79
N ILE A 284 -9.39 -28.87 9.53
CA ILE A 284 -10.17 -28.35 8.40
C ILE A 284 -11.55 -29.05 8.35
N ALA A 285 -12.62 -28.28 8.16
CA ALA A 285 -13.96 -28.83 7.98
C ALA A 285 -14.07 -29.59 6.64
N ILE A 286 -14.80 -30.70 6.63
CA ILE A 286 -14.94 -31.55 5.43
C ILE A 286 -15.50 -30.77 4.23
N GLN A 287 -16.43 -29.85 4.46
CA GLN A 287 -16.97 -28.98 3.41
C GLN A 287 -15.89 -28.12 2.75
N GLN A 288 -14.95 -27.58 3.53
CA GLN A 288 -13.84 -26.75 3.03
C GLN A 288 -12.82 -27.59 2.24
N LEU A 289 -12.54 -28.82 2.68
CA LEU A 289 -11.67 -29.73 1.93
C LEU A 289 -12.27 -30.03 0.54
N LEU A 290 -13.57 -30.30 0.47
CA LEU A 290 -14.28 -30.54 -0.79
C LEU A 290 -14.29 -29.31 -1.70
N GLU A 291 -14.46 -28.10 -1.15
CA GLU A 291 -14.32 -26.85 -1.93
C GLU A 291 -12.91 -26.69 -2.51
N TYR A 292 -11.88 -27.03 -1.73
CA TYR A 292 -10.49 -27.01 -2.19
C TYR A 292 -10.23 -28.05 -3.28
N GLU A 293 -10.86 -29.22 -3.21
CA GLU A 293 -10.77 -30.24 -4.27
C GLU A 293 -11.33 -29.73 -5.59
N VAL A 294 -12.53 -29.15 -5.56
CA VAL A 294 -13.16 -28.58 -6.76
C VAL A 294 -12.31 -27.45 -7.34
N ALA A 295 -11.79 -26.56 -6.50
CA ALA A 295 -10.92 -25.48 -6.93
C ALA A 295 -9.60 -26.00 -7.50
N PHE A 296 -9.04 -27.05 -6.91
CA PHE A 296 -7.81 -27.70 -7.35
C PHE A 296 -7.97 -28.36 -8.72
N ILE A 297 -9.04 -29.13 -8.93
CA ILE A 297 -9.38 -29.73 -10.24
C ILE A 297 -9.58 -28.65 -11.32
N GLN A 298 -10.10 -27.48 -10.93
CA GLN A 298 -10.30 -26.34 -11.83
C GLN A 298 -9.03 -25.50 -12.05
N GLN A 299 -7.86 -25.92 -11.54
CA GLN A 299 -6.60 -25.17 -11.57
C GLN A 299 -6.72 -23.77 -10.94
N ARG A 300 -7.59 -23.62 -9.95
CA ARG A 300 -7.88 -22.39 -9.22
C ARG A 300 -7.67 -22.56 -7.72
N PHE A 301 -6.70 -23.42 -7.35
CA PHE A 301 -6.46 -23.73 -5.95
C PHE A 301 -6.10 -22.46 -5.14
N PRO A 302 -6.86 -22.10 -4.09
CA PRO A 302 -6.68 -20.85 -3.37
C PRO A 302 -5.68 -21.01 -2.21
N LEU A 303 -4.38 -21.07 -2.55
CA LEU A 303 -3.26 -21.33 -1.63
C LEU A 303 -3.25 -20.42 -0.38
N PHE A 304 -3.38 -19.11 -0.56
CA PHE A 304 -3.34 -18.14 0.52
C PHE A 304 -4.61 -18.13 1.35
N ALA A 305 -5.79 -18.37 0.76
CA ALA A 305 -7.03 -18.50 1.51
C ALA A 305 -7.05 -19.79 2.33
N VAL A 306 -6.58 -20.90 1.73
CA VAL A 306 -6.41 -22.18 2.44
C VAL A 306 -5.45 -21.98 3.61
N PHE A 307 -4.31 -21.34 3.37
CA PHE A 307 -3.35 -21.02 4.42
C PHE A 307 -3.97 -20.16 5.52
N THR A 308 -4.64 -19.06 5.17
CA THR A 308 -5.20 -18.12 6.14
C THR A 308 -6.28 -18.77 6.98
N ASN A 309 -7.19 -19.52 6.35
CA ASN A 309 -8.24 -20.27 7.04
C ASN A 309 -7.68 -21.41 7.90
N HIS A 310 -6.64 -22.09 7.43
CA HIS A 310 -5.97 -23.15 8.16
C HIS A 310 -5.15 -22.61 9.35
N PHE A 311 -4.44 -21.51 9.14
CA PHE A 311 -3.71 -20.79 10.17
C PHE A 311 -4.67 -20.29 11.27
N LEU A 312 -5.85 -19.78 10.89
CA LEU A 312 -6.91 -19.39 11.82
C LEU A 312 -7.50 -20.57 12.62
N SER A 313 -7.59 -21.76 12.03
CA SER A 313 -8.21 -22.94 12.67
C SER A 313 -7.27 -23.72 13.59
N PHE A 314 -5.95 -23.63 13.38
CA PHE A 314 -4.94 -24.37 14.16
C PHE A 314 -4.52 -23.68 15.47
N LEU A 315 -4.86 -22.41 15.67
CA LEU A 315 -4.26 -21.60 16.72
C LEU A 315 -5.17 -21.49 17.95
N PRO A 316 -4.74 -21.96 19.14
CA PRO A 316 -5.48 -21.71 20.37
C PRO A 316 -5.57 -20.19 20.59
N ILE A 317 -6.77 -19.72 20.94
CA ILE A 317 -7.15 -18.32 21.16
C ILE A 317 -6.16 -17.60 22.10
N LYS A 318 -5.07 -17.03 21.55
CA LYS A 318 -4.12 -16.16 22.24
C LYS A 318 -3.90 -14.90 21.42
N ALA A 319 -3.75 -13.76 22.10
CA ALA A 319 -3.58 -12.42 21.51
C ALA A 319 -2.39 -12.31 20.53
N GLU A 320 -1.34 -13.14 20.72
CA GLU A 320 -0.14 -13.19 19.88
C GLU A 320 -0.44 -13.62 18.42
N TYR A 321 -1.56 -14.32 18.17
CA TYR A 321 -1.92 -14.83 16.84
C TYR A 321 -2.79 -13.86 16.04
N HIS A 322 -3.61 -13.04 16.71
CA HIS A 322 -4.24 -11.87 16.08
C HIS A 322 -3.17 -10.87 15.63
N MET A 323 -2.08 -10.78 16.40
CA MET A 323 -0.88 -10.02 16.03
C MET A 323 -0.20 -10.55 14.76
N MET A 324 -0.14 -11.87 14.58
CA MET A 324 0.38 -12.50 13.36
C MET A 324 -0.44 -12.15 12.13
N LEU A 325 -1.76 -12.35 12.18
CA LEU A 325 -2.66 -11.99 11.09
C LEU A 325 -2.61 -10.49 10.78
N ALA A 326 -2.58 -9.63 11.80
CA ALA A 326 -2.41 -8.19 11.61
C ALA A 326 -1.07 -7.82 10.94
N CYS A 327 0.02 -8.57 11.20
CA CYS A 327 1.31 -8.37 10.54
C CYS A 327 1.33 -8.85 9.08
N PHE A 328 0.41 -9.72 8.66
CA PHE A 328 0.33 -10.26 7.31
C PHE A 328 -0.66 -9.52 6.42
N LEU A 329 -1.64 -8.83 7.00
CA LEU A 329 -2.68 -8.15 6.26
C LEU A 329 -2.29 -6.70 5.85
N LYS A 330 -2.72 -6.25 4.66
CA LYS A 330 -2.75 -4.85 4.24
C LYS A 330 -3.88 -4.12 4.96
N ARG A 331 -3.69 -3.79 6.23
CA ARG A 331 -4.49 -2.75 6.89
C ARG A 331 -3.70 -1.46 6.92
N ASP A 332 -3.93 -0.52 6.01
CA ASP A 332 -3.39 0.86 6.01
C ASP A 332 -1.99 1.05 6.64
N PHE A 333 -1.04 0.14 6.38
CA PHE A 333 0.25 0.12 7.08
C PHE A 333 1.25 1.15 6.58
N GLU A 334 0.92 1.86 5.50
CA GLU A 334 1.66 3.08 5.17
C GLU A 334 1.42 4.18 6.21
N ASN A 335 0.39 4.07 7.08
CA ASN A 335 0.11 5.05 8.15
C ASN A 335 -0.44 4.47 9.49
N ALA A 336 -0.77 3.19 9.61
CA ALA A 336 -1.14 2.57 10.88
C ALA A 336 0.13 2.37 11.72
N HIS A 337 0.35 3.28 12.65
CA HIS A 337 1.51 3.20 13.54
C HIS A 337 1.48 1.86 14.28
N LEU A 338 2.65 1.26 14.56
CA LEU A 338 2.79 0.14 15.51
C LEU A 338 1.96 0.33 16.81
N ASN A 339 1.67 1.60 17.13
CA ASN A 339 0.77 2.07 18.18
C ASN A 339 -0.67 1.57 18.08
N ASP A 340 -1.25 1.48 16.88
CA ASP A 340 -2.66 1.11 16.69
C ASP A 340 -2.86 -0.39 16.95
N ILE A 341 -1.94 -1.20 16.43
CA ILE A 341 -1.90 -2.65 16.66
C ILE A 341 -1.56 -2.93 18.13
N ALA A 342 -0.65 -2.14 18.71
CA ALA A 342 -0.31 -2.19 20.13
C ALA A 342 -1.54 -1.89 21.00
N MET A 343 -2.34 -0.90 20.62
CA MET A 343 -3.56 -0.52 21.33
C MET A 343 -4.65 -1.58 21.19
N GLU A 344 -4.90 -2.10 19.98
CA GLU A 344 -5.90 -3.13 19.70
C GLU A 344 -5.59 -4.45 20.44
N LEU A 345 -4.31 -4.80 20.54
CA LEU A 345 -3.86 -6.07 21.12
C LEU A 345 -3.40 -5.96 22.59
N GLY A 346 -3.37 -4.75 23.16
CA GLY A 346 -2.92 -4.52 24.53
C GLY A 346 -1.43 -4.72 24.77
N TYR A 347 -0.59 -4.57 23.74
CA TYR A 347 0.89 -4.65 23.83
C TYR A 347 1.54 -3.26 23.71
N SER A 348 2.84 -3.17 23.96
CA SER A 348 3.60 -1.97 23.60
C SER A 348 4.07 -2.04 22.12
N PRO A 349 4.22 -0.91 21.43
CA PRO A 349 4.71 -0.86 20.04
C PRO A 349 6.08 -1.56 19.88
N GLU A 350 6.96 -1.37 20.86
CA GLU A 350 8.28 -1.98 20.91
C GLU A 350 8.21 -3.51 21.10
N ARG A 351 7.24 -4.00 21.89
CA ARG A 351 7.01 -5.44 22.03
C ARG A 351 6.52 -6.06 20.73
N ILE A 352 5.69 -5.34 19.96
CA ILE A 352 5.24 -5.77 18.65
C ILE A 352 6.40 -5.86 17.66
N ARG A 353 7.24 -4.82 17.60
CA ARG A 353 8.44 -4.79 16.77
C ARG A 353 9.38 -5.98 17.06
N GLN A 354 9.57 -6.31 18.33
CA GLN A 354 10.42 -7.44 18.75
C GLN A 354 9.85 -8.81 18.39
N LEU A 355 8.54 -8.98 18.44
CA LEU A 355 7.88 -10.27 18.17
C LEU A 355 7.69 -10.51 16.67
N ARG A 356 7.54 -9.47 15.86
CA ARG A 356 7.23 -9.55 14.41
C ARG A 356 8.14 -10.55 13.65
N PRO A 357 9.48 -10.53 13.77
CA PRO A 357 10.34 -11.43 13.00
C PRO A 357 10.09 -12.91 13.35
N THR A 358 9.97 -13.23 14.64
CA THR A 358 9.72 -14.60 15.13
C THR A 358 8.38 -15.12 14.62
N LEU A 359 7.36 -14.28 14.68
CA LEU A 359 6.02 -14.59 14.22
C LEU A 359 6.00 -14.84 12.70
N VAL A 360 6.60 -13.96 11.90
CA VAL A 360 6.73 -14.18 10.44
C VAL A 360 7.41 -15.52 10.15
N ALA A 361 8.51 -15.84 10.84
CA ALA A 361 9.21 -17.10 10.66
C ALA A 361 8.37 -18.34 11.02
N GLU A 362 7.54 -18.26 12.07
CA GLU A 362 6.62 -19.34 12.43
C GLU A 362 5.51 -19.55 11.40
N ALA A 363 4.94 -18.47 10.85
CA ALA A 363 3.95 -18.57 9.78
C ALA A 363 4.54 -19.23 8.52
N LEU A 364 5.77 -18.87 8.14
CA LEU A 364 6.39 -19.41 6.92
C LEU A 364 6.63 -20.92 6.96
N LYS A 365 6.73 -21.54 8.15
CA LYS A 365 6.88 -23.00 8.28
C LYS A 365 5.70 -23.77 7.68
N PHE A 366 4.52 -23.16 7.63
CA PHE A 366 3.32 -23.76 7.04
C PHE A 366 3.34 -23.75 5.49
N PHE A 367 4.27 -23.01 4.86
CA PHE A 367 4.48 -23.03 3.40
C PHE A 367 5.67 -23.92 2.98
N VAL A 368 6.26 -24.67 3.91
CA VAL A 368 7.41 -25.53 3.62
C VAL A 368 6.93 -26.93 3.25
N PHE A 369 7.01 -27.26 1.96
CA PHE A 369 6.54 -28.53 1.41
C PHE A 369 7.66 -29.38 0.82
N GLU A 370 7.46 -30.70 0.79
CA GLU A 370 8.29 -31.58 -0.05
C GLU A 370 8.14 -31.20 -1.53
N LYS A 371 9.17 -31.43 -2.33
CA LYS A 371 9.18 -31.05 -3.75
C LYS A 371 7.95 -31.56 -4.50
N SER A 372 7.58 -32.82 -4.31
CA SER A 372 6.39 -33.42 -4.94
C SER A 372 5.11 -32.63 -4.63
N VAL A 373 4.95 -32.16 -3.40
CA VAL A 373 3.80 -31.36 -2.97
C VAL A 373 3.87 -29.95 -3.54
N SER A 374 5.05 -29.32 -3.52
CA SER A 374 5.27 -28.01 -4.17
C SER A 374 4.93 -28.07 -5.66
N ASP A 375 5.45 -29.06 -6.39
CA ASP A 375 5.22 -29.23 -7.83
C ASP A 375 3.72 -29.38 -8.13
N VAL A 376 3.01 -30.12 -7.28
CA VAL A 376 1.57 -30.33 -7.34
C VAL A 376 0.77 -29.04 -7.07
N ILE A 377 1.14 -28.27 -6.04
CA ILE A 377 0.54 -26.96 -5.76
C ILE A 377 0.76 -26.05 -6.97
N ILE A 378 2.00 -25.94 -7.45
CA ILE A 378 2.37 -25.07 -8.58
C ILE A 378 1.55 -25.44 -9.82
N ALA A 379 1.49 -26.73 -10.18
CA ALA A 379 0.80 -27.20 -11.38
C ALA A 379 -0.73 -27.02 -11.35
N ASN A 380 -1.34 -27.04 -10.16
CA ASN A 380 -2.80 -26.94 -9.98
C ASN A 380 -3.25 -25.58 -9.44
N SER A 381 -2.33 -24.64 -9.42
CA SER A 381 -2.58 -23.26 -9.08
C SER A 381 -2.55 -22.46 -10.37
N SER A 382 -3.51 -21.55 -10.59
CA SER A 382 -3.49 -20.58 -11.71
C SER A 382 -2.29 -19.61 -11.64
N TYR A 383 -1.41 -19.83 -10.67
CA TYR A 383 -0.37 -18.97 -10.18
C TYR A 383 0.79 -18.91 -11.20
N VAL A 384 0.93 -19.94 -12.05
CA VAL A 384 2.00 -20.01 -13.05
C VAL A 384 1.53 -20.75 -14.30
N GLN A 385 1.03 -20.01 -15.30
CA GLN A 385 0.77 -20.59 -16.63
C GLN A 385 2.04 -20.76 -17.49
N SER A 386 3.19 -20.28 -17.02
CA SER A 386 4.51 -20.66 -17.54
C SER A 386 5.55 -20.34 -16.47
N ILE A 387 6.33 -21.32 -16.02
CA ILE A 387 7.47 -21.07 -15.13
C ILE A 387 8.44 -20.19 -15.91
N SER A 388 8.39 -18.88 -15.65
CA SER A 388 9.32 -17.90 -16.19
C SER A 388 10.57 -17.86 -15.32
N ASP A 389 11.71 -17.49 -15.91
CA ASP A 389 12.95 -17.34 -15.16
C ASP A 389 12.89 -16.27 -14.06
N CYS A 390 11.88 -15.41 -14.11
CA CYS A 390 11.61 -14.36 -13.14
C CYS A 390 10.10 -14.23 -12.90
N ILE A 391 9.67 -14.21 -11.64
CA ILE A 391 8.30 -13.97 -11.19
C ILE A 391 8.30 -12.76 -10.26
N ASN A 392 7.47 -11.77 -10.55
CA ASN A 392 7.32 -10.55 -9.76
C ASN A 392 5.85 -10.27 -9.37
N LEU A 393 5.62 -9.22 -8.57
CA LEU A 393 4.28 -8.83 -8.08
C LEU A 393 3.29 -8.55 -9.20
N SER A 394 3.71 -7.94 -10.30
CA SER A 394 2.81 -7.65 -11.42
C SER A 394 2.34 -8.94 -12.09
N ASN A 395 3.22 -9.95 -12.22
CA ASN A 395 2.81 -11.28 -12.67
C ASN A 395 1.85 -11.94 -11.68
N ILE A 396 2.11 -11.77 -10.39
CA ILE A 396 1.28 -12.31 -9.32
C ILE A 396 -0.12 -11.65 -9.33
N ARG A 397 -0.22 -10.32 -9.38
CA ARG A 397 -1.53 -9.65 -9.34
C ARG A 397 -2.37 -9.90 -10.60
N LYS A 398 -1.75 -9.92 -11.78
CA LYS A 398 -2.45 -10.05 -13.07
C LYS A 398 -3.04 -11.46 -13.31
N ASN A 399 -2.39 -12.50 -12.79
CA ASN A 399 -2.77 -13.89 -13.06
C ASN A 399 -3.50 -14.58 -11.89
N TYR A 400 -3.60 -13.93 -10.73
CA TYR A 400 -4.13 -14.52 -9.51
C TYR A 400 -5.42 -13.80 -9.13
N PHE A 401 -6.27 -14.44 -8.33
CA PHE A 401 -7.43 -13.76 -7.77
C PHE A 401 -6.93 -12.60 -6.91
N GLU A 402 -6.98 -11.38 -7.44
CA GLU A 402 -6.68 -10.15 -6.67
C GLU A 402 -7.41 -10.17 -5.34
N ALA A 403 -8.61 -10.74 -5.28
CA ALA A 403 -9.39 -10.94 -4.05
C ALA A 403 -8.69 -11.78 -2.96
N GLU A 404 -7.85 -12.76 -3.32
CA GLU A 404 -7.20 -13.67 -2.37
C GLU A 404 -6.00 -13.02 -1.66
N ILE A 405 -5.28 -12.18 -2.39
CA ILE A 405 -4.06 -11.50 -1.92
C ILE A 405 -4.24 -9.99 -1.73
N ALA A 406 -5.44 -9.45 -1.99
CA ALA A 406 -5.78 -8.03 -1.89
C ALA A 406 -5.39 -7.49 -0.52
N ASP A 407 -5.73 -8.25 0.50
CA ASP A 407 -5.52 -7.90 1.88
C ASP A 407 -4.18 -8.41 2.41
N LEU A 408 -3.22 -8.91 1.61
CA LEU A 408 -1.94 -9.44 2.11
C LEU A 408 -0.73 -8.56 1.77
N GLN A 409 0.20 -8.39 2.72
CA GLN A 409 1.43 -7.64 2.51
C GLN A 409 2.31 -8.32 1.46
N ASP A 410 2.86 -7.52 0.55
CA ASP A 410 3.67 -7.99 -0.57
C ASP A 410 4.92 -8.76 -0.12
N ALA A 411 5.57 -8.30 0.94
CA ALA A 411 6.69 -9.00 1.57
C ALA A 411 6.31 -10.39 2.11
N PHE A 412 5.09 -10.56 2.62
CA PHE A 412 4.60 -11.86 3.08
C PHE A 412 4.30 -12.79 1.91
N ILE A 413 3.61 -12.27 0.87
CA ILE A 413 3.29 -13.01 -0.35
C ILE A 413 4.58 -13.61 -0.95
N PHE A 414 5.63 -12.80 -1.12
CA PHE A 414 6.88 -13.28 -1.69
C PHE A 414 7.62 -14.30 -0.81
N ARG A 415 7.61 -14.13 0.51
CA ARG A 415 8.25 -15.10 1.41
C ARG A 415 7.51 -16.44 1.43
N ALA A 416 6.18 -16.41 1.37
CA ALA A 416 5.34 -17.59 1.26
C ALA A 416 5.60 -18.31 -0.08
N LEU A 417 5.52 -17.59 -1.21
CA LEU A 417 5.82 -18.17 -2.52
C LEU A 417 7.27 -18.64 -2.61
N GLY A 418 8.24 -17.91 -2.07
CA GLY A 418 9.64 -18.36 -2.00
C GLY A 418 9.80 -19.68 -1.27
N SER A 419 8.98 -19.94 -0.24
CA SER A 419 8.96 -21.22 0.47
C SER A 419 8.36 -22.34 -0.39
N VAL A 420 7.28 -22.06 -1.14
CA VAL A 420 6.65 -23.02 -2.06
C VAL A 420 7.55 -23.34 -3.25
N PHE A 421 8.16 -22.33 -3.86
CA PHE A 421 8.98 -22.41 -5.06
C PHE A 421 10.45 -22.73 -4.80
N ARG A 422 10.89 -22.93 -3.55
CA ARG A 422 12.30 -23.13 -3.16
C ARG A 422 13.08 -24.16 -3.98
N HIS A 423 12.39 -25.14 -4.58
CA HIS A 423 13.01 -26.18 -5.39
C HIS A 423 13.25 -25.79 -6.86
N SER A 424 12.59 -24.73 -7.34
CA SER A 424 12.70 -24.23 -8.72
C SER A 424 13.21 -22.78 -8.79
N HIS A 425 12.91 -21.95 -7.78
CA HIS A 425 13.30 -20.55 -7.73
C HIS A 425 13.86 -20.17 -6.36
N THR A 426 14.71 -19.15 -6.39
CA THR A 426 15.26 -18.47 -5.23
C THR A 426 14.57 -17.12 -5.07
N LEU A 427 14.19 -16.80 -3.84
CA LEU A 427 13.63 -15.51 -3.49
C LEU A 427 14.76 -14.49 -3.36
N PHE A 428 14.77 -13.52 -4.27
CA PHE A 428 15.61 -12.33 -4.20
C PHE A 428 14.79 -11.19 -3.60
N ILE A 429 15.24 -10.62 -2.49
CA ILE A 429 14.66 -9.43 -1.87
C ILE A 429 15.76 -8.39 -1.80
N TYR A 430 15.51 -7.22 -2.36
CA TYR A 430 16.37 -6.06 -2.21
C TYR A 430 15.62 -5.00 -1.43
N GLU A 431 16.19 -4.54 -0.32
CA GLU A 431 15.58 -3.57 0.60
C GLU A 431 16.66 -2.61 1.12
N ASN A 432 16.53 -1.33 0.78
CA ASN A 432 17.33 -0.24 1.32
C ASN A 432 16.43 1.01 1.54
N ASP A 433 17.02 2.14 1.93
CA ASP A 433 16.28 3.38 2.21
C ASP A 433 15.55 3.97 0.98
N GLN A 434 15.93 3.61 -0.25
CA GLN A 434 15.43 4.20 -1.50
C GLN A 434 14.56 3.25 -2.33
N SER A 435 14.82 1.94 -2.24
CA SER A 435 14.26 0.90 -3.10
C SER A 435 13.88 -0.32 -2.28
N THR A 436 12.69 -0.87 -2.55
CA THR A 436 12.25 -2.14 -1.98
C THR A 436 11.52 -2.94 -3.04
N PHE A 437 12.07 -4.07 -3.43
CA PHE A 437 11.47 -4.96 -4.41
C PHE A 437 11.86 -6.41 -4.16
N ALA A 438 11.09 -7.33 -4.75
CA ALA A 438 11.35 -8.75 -4.62
C ALA A 438 10.97 -9.52 -5.89
N PHE A 439 11.69 -10.62 -6.12
CA PHE A 439 11.56 -11.48 -7.29
C PHE A 439 11.76 -12.94 -6.90
N LEU A 440 11.07 -13.87 -7.55
CA LEU A 440 11.46 -15.29 -7.57
C LEU A 440 12.19 -15.56 -8.86
N ILE A 441 13.46 -15.93 -8.76
CA ILE A 441 14.34 -16.14 -9.91
C ILE A 441 14.70 -17.62 -10.01
N ALA A 442 14.65 -18.20 -11.20
CA ALA A 442 15.02 -19.61 -11.41
C ALA A 442 16.39 -19.93 -10.78
N ASN A 443 16.49 -21.05 -10.06
CA ASN A 443 17.66 -21.36 -9.22
C ASN A 443 18.99 -21.36 -9.99
N ASP A 444 18.97 -21.86 -11.22
CA ASP A 444 20.14 -21.90 -12.09
C ASP A 444 20.55 -20.50 -12.59
N VAL A 445 19.59 -19.63 -12.90
CA VAL A 445 19.84 -18.23 -13.24
C VAL A 445 20.35 -17.45 -12.02
N PHE A 446 19.72 -17.62 -10.86
CA PHE A 446 20.14 -16.99 -9.61
C PHE A 446 21.58 -17.34 -9.23
N SER A 447 21.98 -18.60 -9.45
CA SER A 447 23.34 -19.07 -9.15
C SER A 447 24.38 -18.60 -10.16
N ALA A 448 23.97 -18.19 -11.37
CA ALA A 448 24.86 -17.81 -12.47
C ALA A 448 25.09 -16.29 -12.58
N PHE A 449 24.45 -15.49 -11.73
CA PHE A 449 24.51 -14.02 -11.78
C PHE A 449 24.53 -13.42 -10.37
N GLU A 450 25.43 -12.48 -10.13
CA GLU A 450 25.60 -11.81 -8.83
C GLU A 450 24.55 -10.71 -8.64
N PHE A 451 23.32 -11.11 -8.33
CA PHE A 451 22.16 -10.20 -8.19
C PHE A 451 22.35 -9.09 -7.15
N ASP A 452 22.95 -9.41 -5.99
CA ASP A 452 23.19 -8.42 -4.94
C ASP A 452 24.16 -7.33 -5.43
N SER A 453 25.29 -7.73 -6.04
CA SER A 453 26.28 -6.79 -6.58
C SER A 453 25.74 -5.98 -7.76
N PHE A 454 24.90 -6.58 -8.61
CA PHE A 454 24.20 -5.86 -9.67
C PHE A 454 23.28 -4.78 -9.12
N ALA A 455 22.46 -5.10 -8.12
CA ALA A 455 21.55 -4.16 -7.48
C ALA A 455 22.29 -3.03 -6.75
N GLU A 456 23.38 -3.35 -6.04
CA GLU A 456 24.26 -2.37 -5.40
C GLU A 456 24.91 -1.42 -6.40
N ASP A 457 25.43 -1.92 -7.54
CA ASP A 457 26.05 -1.05 -8.56
C ASP A 457 25.02 -0.13 -9.23
N ILE A 458 23.80 -0.62 -9.47
CA ILE A 458 22.69 0.20 -9.98
C ILE A 458 22.36 1.33 -9.01
N GLU A 459 22.30 1.07 -7.70
CA GLU A 459 22.06 2.11 -6.70
C GLU A 459 23.17 3.15 -6.66
N VAL A 460 24.43 2.70 -6.69
CA VAL A 460 25.58 3.61 -6.80
C VAL A 460 25.40 4.49 -8.02
N LYS A 461 25.11 3.93 -9.19
CA LYS A 461 24.83 4.69 -10.40
C LYS A 461 23.66 5.65 -10.19
N ILE A 462 22.49 5.22 -9.72
CA ILE A 462 21.34 6.13 -9.54
C ILE A 462 21.71 7.32 -8.63
N SER A 463 22.51 7.08 -7.60
CA SER A 463 22.97 8.10 -6.65
C SER A 463 24.10 8.99 -7.17
N GLU A 464 24.87 8.54 -8.16
CA GLU A 464 25.96 9.29 -8.76
C GLU A 464 25.44 10.56 -9.44
N ARG A 465 26.04 11.70 -9.10
CA ARG A 465 25.66 12.99 -9.67
C ARG A 465 26.16 13.11 -11.11
N ARG A 466 25.25 13.28 -12.06
CA ARG A 466 25.55 13.42 -13.50
C ARG A 466 25.09 14.74 -14.09
N SER A 467 25.96 15.37 -14.89
CA SER A 467 25.70 16.61 -15.63
C SER A 467 25.03 16.40 -16.99
N GLU A 468 25.03 15.18 -17.50
CA GLU A 468 24.45 14.73 -18.76
C GLU A 468 23.86 13.32 -18.61
N ASP A 469 23.07 12.89 -19.59
CA ASP A 469 22.54 11.53 -19.63
C ASP A 469 23.68 10.55 -19.89
N GLU A 470 23.76 9.47 -19.09
CA GLU A 470 24.74 8.40 -19.26
C GLU A 470 24.06 7.21 -19.96
N PHE A 471 24.76 6.67 -20.97
CA PHE A 471 24.32 5.51 -21.74
C PHE A 471 25.28 4.35 -21.50
N LEU A 472 24.75 3.22 -21.06
CA LEU A 472 25.54 2.00 -20.88
C LEU A 472 25.01 0.88 -21.76
N ASN A 473 25.89 0.16 -22.45
CA ASN A 473 25.49 -1.04 -23.17
C ASN A 473 25.01 -2.10 -22.17
N PHE A 474 23.75 -2.51 -22.29
CA PHE A 474 23.08 -3.40 -21.35
C PHE A 474 23.80 -4.75 -21.20
N GLU A 475 24.11 -5.42 -22.31
CA GLU A 475 24.75 -6.74 -22.29
C GLU A 475 26.17 -6.69 -21.69
N GLY A 476 26.98 -5.72 -22.12
CA GLY A 476 28.33 -5.52 -21.60
C GLY A 476 28.32 -5.15 -20.12
N TYR A 477 27.33 -4.36 -19.68
CA TYR A 477 27.17 -3.98 -18.29
C TYR A 477 26.79 -5.19 -17.42
N ILE A 478 25.78 -5.99 -17.79
CA ILE A 478 25.39 -7.13 -16.96
C ILE A 478 26.45 -8.24 -16.97
N TYR A 479 27.26 -8.36 -18.02
CA TYR A 479 28.31 -9.38 -18.13
C TYR A 479 29.32 -9.32 -16.97
N GLN A 480 29.55 -8.13 -16.39
CA GLN A 480 30.49 -7.98 -15.28
C GLN A 480 30.05 -8.69 -13.99
N PHE A 481 28.77 -9.06 -13.87
CA PHE A 481 28.19 -9.77 -12.73
C PHE A 481 27.97 -11.26 -13.01
N VAL A 482 28.55 -11.80 -14.11
CA VAL A 482 28.47 -13.21 -14.49
C VAL A 482 29.78 -13.89 -14.11
N PRO A 483 29.82 -14.72 -13.04
CA PRO A 483 31.07 -15.33 -12.57
C PRO A 483 31.68 -16.32 -13.58
N ALA A 484 30.82 -17.04 -14.30
CA ALA A 484 31.20 -18.01 -15.32
C ALA A 484 30.22 -17.93 -16.50
N PHE A 485 30.76 -17.65 -17.69
CA PHE A 485 29.93 -17.43 -18.87
C PHE A 485 29.36 -18.73 -19.44
N ASP A 486 28.05 -18.76 -19.61
CA ASP A 486 27.30 -19.75 -20.38
C ASP A 486 26.31 -19.01 -21.28
N ALA A 487 26.38 -19.25 -22.59
CA ALA A 487 25.60 -18.48 -23.57
C ALA A 487 24.08 -18.68 -23.43
N LEU A 488 23.61 -19.87 -23.06
CA LEU A 488 22.19 -20.16 -22.90
C LEU A 488 21.65 -19.54 -21.60
N LEU A 489 22.41 -19.64 -20.52
CA LEU A 489 22.07 -18.96 -19.27
C LEU A 489 22.14 -17.45 -19.42
N PHE A 490 23.08 -16.90 -20.19
CA PHE A 490 23.21 -15.46 -20.40
C PHE A 490 21.98 -14.84 -21.07
N GLU A 491 21.37 -15.52 -22.05
CA GLU A 491 20.09 -15.08 -22.64
C GLU A 491 18.95 -15.01 -21.62
N ARG A 492 18.94 -15.94 -20.65
CA ARG A 492 17.96 -15.95 -19.56
C ARG A 492 18.26 -14.84 -18.55
N ILE A 493 19.53 -14.69 -18.16
CA ILE A 493 20.01 -13.60 -17.29
C ILE A 493 19.61 -12.24 -17.86
N LYS A 494 19.80 -12.00 -19.17
CA LYS A 494 19.38 -10.74 -19.82
C LYS A 494 17.92 -10.41 -19.53
N ARG A 495 17.02 -11.37 -19.75
CA ARG A 495 15.58 -11.17 -19.51
C ARG A 495 15.28 -10.90 -18.03
N VAL A 496 15.95 -11.61 -17.12
CA VAL A 496 15.75 -11.41 -15.68
C VAL A 496 16.29 -10.04 -15.23
N ALA A 497 17.49 -9.66 -15.65
CA ALA A 497 18.11 -8.39 -15.32
C ALA A 497 17.30 -7.19 -15.86
N GLU A 498 16.75 -7.31 -17.07
CA GLU A 498 15.84 -6.30 -17.63
C GLU A 498 14.58 -6.11 -16.77
N ASN A 499 13.97 -7.21 -16.29
CA ASN A 499 12.84 -7.14 -15.35
C ASN A 499 13.24 -6.48 -14.03
N VAL A 500 14.45 -6.76 -13.51
CA VAL A 500 14.94 -6.12 -12.29
C VAL A 500 15.12 -4.62 -12.48
N LEU A 501 15.67 -4.18 -13.62
CA LEU A 501 15.79 -2.75 -13.95
C LEU A 501 14.43 -2.06 -14.08
N GLU A 502 13.51 -2.65 -14.85
CA GLU A 502 12.23 -2.03 -15.15
C GLU A 502 11.33 -1.97 -13.91
N ILE A 503 11.20 -3.09 -13.19
CA ILE A 503 10.27 -3.20 -12.06
C ILE A 503 10.90 -2.73 -10.76
N GLY A 504 12.19 -3.01 -10.55
CA GLY A 504 12.89 -2.62 -9.34
C GLY A 504 13.24 -1.13 -9.31
N TYR A 505 13.63 -0.56 -10.46
CA TYR A 505 14.19 0.79 -10.53
C TYR A 505 13.46 1.73 -11.50
N GLY A 506 12.49 1.24 -12.28
CA GLY A 506 11.83 2.05 -13.30
C GLY A 506 12.72 2.39 -14.50
N ILE A 507 13.79 1.63 -14.71
CA ILE A 507 14.78 1.84 -15.78
C ILE A 507 14.50 0.84 -16.91
N SER A 508 14.17 1.35 -18.10
CA SER A 508 13.95 0.51 -19.28
C SER A 508 15.21 0.42 -20.13
N VAL A 509 15.46 -0.75 -20.73
CA VAL A 509 16.48 -0.94 -21.76
C VAL A 509 15.91 -0.47 -23.10
N THR A 510 16.65 0.37 -23.82
CA THR A 510 16.22 0.88 -25.12
C THR A 510 16.31 -0.19 -26.21
N TYR A 511 15.64 0.03 -27.35
CA TYR A 511 15.66 -0.91 -28.48
C TYR A 511 17.08 -1.19 -29.04
N ASP A 512 18.00 -0.24 -28.89
CA ASP A 512 19.41 -0.37 -29.25
C ASP A 512 20.29 -0.98 -28.13
N GLY A 513 19.67 -1.51 -27.07
CA GLY A 513 20.34 -2.24 -26.00
C GLY A 513 21.13 -1.33 -25.05
N GLN A 514 20.65 -0.12 -24.80
CA GLN A 514 21.25 0.83 -23.85
C GLN A 514 20.41 0.95 -22.58
N ILE A 515 21.08 1.02 -21.44
CA ILE A 515 20.52 1.52 -20.19
C ILE A 515 20.73 3.03 -20.18
N VAL A 516 19.66 3.79 -19.94
CA VAL A 516 19.73 5.26 -19.87
C VAL A 516 19.61 5.71 -18.43
N PHE A 517 20.65 6.33 -17.91
CA PHE A 517 20.60 7.03 -16.64
C PHE A 517 20.48 8.53 -16.88
N PRO A 518 19.31 9.14 -16.61
CA PRO A 518 19.10 10.54 -16.92
C PRO A 518 19.96 11.45 -16.06
N LYS A 519 20.26 12.63 -16.59
CA LYS A 519 20.87 13.73 -15.85
C LYS A 519 20.10 14.00 -14.55
N ASN A 520 20.74 13.76 -13.41
CA ASN A 520 20.17 13.97 -12.08
C ASN A 520 20.84 15.13 -11.32
N SER A 521 21.86 15.80 -11.89
CA SER A 521 22.40 17.01 -11.28
C SER A 521 21.36 18.12 -11.40
N ASN A 522 20.78 18.52 -10.27
CA ASN A 522 20.13 19.83 -10.18
C ASN A 522 21.11 20.89 -10.70
N ARG A 523 20.67 21.76 -11.62
CA ARG A 523 21.44 22.95 -12.03
C ARG A 523 21.92 23.66 -10.76
N SER A 524 23.20 23.95 -10.71
CA SER A 524 23.80 24.57 -9.53
C SER A 524 23.21 25.97 -9.35
N LEU A 525 23.19 26.49 -8.12
CA LEU A 525 22.73 27.87 -7.91
C LEU A 525 23.48 28.88 -8.80
N PRO A 526 24.80 28.74 -9.05
CA PRO A 526 25.49 29.52 -10.08
C PRO A 526 24.87 29.44 -11.48
N ASP A 527 24.55 28.23 -11.97
CA ASP A 527 23.93 28.06 -13.30
C ASP A 527 22.57 28.76 -13.36
N LEU A 528 21.77 28.61 -12.30
CA LEU A 528 20.45 29.26 -12.21
C LEU A 528 20.57 30.80 -12.17
N ILE A 529 21.58 31.33 -11.48
CA ILE A 529 21.85 32.78 -11.45
C ILE A 529 22.24 33.27 -12.86
N HIS A 530 23.07 32.51 -13.58
CA HIS A 530 23.44 32.83 -14.95
C HIS A 530 22.20 32.91 -15.87
N ASP A 531 21.36 31.87 -15.87
CA ASP A 531 20.13 31.80 -16.66
C ASP A 531 19.19 32.98 -16.38
N VAL A 532 19.02 33.32 -15.09
CA VAL A 532 18.18 34.44 -14.67
C VAL A 532 18.75 35.78 -15.13
N LEU A 533 20.06 35.98 -15.03
CA LEU A 533 20.70 37.21 -15.51
C LEU A 533 20.60 37.34 -17.03
N GLU A 534 20.78 36.25 -17.76
CA GLU A 534 20.59 36.21 -19.21
C GLU A 534 19.15 36.58 -19.59
N LYS A 535 18.16 36.00 -18.89
CA LYS A 535 16.73 36.31 -19.05
C LYS A 535 16.38 37.76 -18.73
N LEU A 536 16.96 38.34 -17.67
CA LEU A 536 16.77 39.75 -17.30
C LEU A 536 17.39 40.69 -18.33
N GLY A 537 18.47 40.26 -19.00
CA GLY A 537 19.08 40.96 -20.12
C GLY A 537 19.77 42.29 -19.76
N LYS A 538 19.88 42.64 -18.47
CA LYS A 538 20.47 43.88 -17.97
C LYS A 538 21.19 43.63 -16.64
N PRO A 539 22.15 44.50 -16.25
CA PRO A 539 22.69 44.48 -14.90
C PRO A 539 21.57 44.64 -13.87
N SER A 540 21.51 43.72 -12.91
CA SER A 540 20.40 43.63 -11.97
C SER A 540 20.90 43.58 -10.53
N HIS A 541 20.12 44.20 -9.65
CA HIS A 541 20.41 44.18 -8.21
C HIS A 541 20.14 42.79 -7.63
N LEU A 542 20.86 42.39 -6.59
CA LEU A 542 20.73 41.09 -5.93
C LEU A 542 19.26 40.71 -5.62
N THR A 543 18.47 41.68 -5.17
CA THR A 543 17.03 41.47 -4.87
C THR A 543 16.20 41.15 -6.12
N GLU A 544 16.51 41.78 -7.26
CA GLU A 544 15.83 41.52 -8.55
C GLU A 544 16.21 40.13 -9.07
N ILE A 545 17.47 39.71 -8.89
CA ILE A 545 17.94 38.35 -9.20
C ILE A 545 17.22 37.32 -8.34
N ILE A 546 17.12 37.55 -7.03
CA ILE A 546 16.40 36.64 -6.10
C ILE A 546 14.93 36.54 -6.47
N GLN A 547 14.27 37.66 -6.77
CA GLN A 547 12.88 37.67 -7.21
C GLN A 547 12.71 36.85 -8.49
N SER A 548 13.56 37.06 -9.49
CA SER A 548 13.47 36.33 -10.75
C SER A 548 13.81 34.84 -10.62
N LEU A 549 14.72 34.47 -9.70
CA LEU A 549 14.96 33.08 -9.31
C LEU A 549 13.71 32.44 -8.69
N GLN A 550 13.05 33.14 -7.76
CA GLN A 550 11.83 32.65 -7.11
C GLN A 550 10.65 32.52 -8.09
N GLU A 551 10.56 33.41 -9.07
CA GLU A 551 9.55 33.37 -10.13
C GLU A 551 9.81 32.27 -11.17
N THR A 552 11.08 32.01 -11.51
CA THR A 552 11.46 31.05 -12.55
C THR A 552 11.61 29.62 -12.01
N TYR A 553 11.98 29.47 -10.74
CA TYR A 553 12.28 28.19 -10.08
C TYR A 553 11.65 28.15 -8.68
N PRO A 554 10.30 28.14 -8.57
CA PRO A 554 9.58 28.33 -7.30
C PRO A 554 9.76 27.21 -6.28
N GLU A 555 10.20 26.02 -6.71
CA GLU A 555 10.44 24.83 -5.88
C GLU A 555 11.64 24.96 -4.93
N ARG A 556 12.50 25.97 -5.13
CA ARG A 556 13.66 26.24 -4.29
C ARG A 556 13.49 27.53 -3.49
N LEU A 557 14.05 27.53 -2.28
CA LEU A 557 14.11 28.71 -1.42
C LEU A 557 15.46 29.42 -1.61
N TYR A 558 15.40 30.71 -1.93
CA TYR A 558 16.57 31.54 -2.16
C TYR A 558 16.72 32.59 -1.06
N SER A 559 17.74 32.44 -0.21
CA SER A 559 18.11 33.49 0.75
C SER A 559 19.16 34.43 0.15
N GLU A 560 19.13 35.69 0.58
CA GLU A 560 20.10 36.70 0.13
C GLU A 560 21.55 36.27 0.39
N GLY A 561 21.81 35.66 1.56
CA GLY A 561 23.14 35.15 1.90
C GLY A 561 23.59 34.01 0.98
N SER A 562 22.70 33.08 0.64
CA SER A 562 23.01 31.95 -0.24
C SER A 562 23.34 32.43 -1.66
N VAL A 563 22.50 33.29 -2.24
CA VAL A 563 22.71 33.84 -3.59
C VAL A 563 23.98 34.69 -3.64
N ARG A 564 24.20 35.57 -2.65
CA ARG A 564 25.42 36.39 -2.59
C ARG A 564 26.70 35.55 -2.47
N SER A 565 26.67 34.44 -1.74
CA SER A 565 27.85 33.57 -1.61
C SER A 565 28.15 32.76 -2.89
N ASN A 566 27.13 32.48 -3.70
CA ASN A 566 27.27 31.69 -4.92
C ASN A 566 27.43 32.54 -6.19
N ILE A 567 27.08 33.82 -6.17
CA ILE A 567 27.15 34.69 -7.36
C ILE A 567 28.58 34.81 -7.91
N PHE A 568 29.59 34.79 -7.04
CA PHE A 568 31.00 34.83 -7.45
C PHE A 568 31.54 33.51 -8.00
N ARG A 569 30.73 32.43 -7.93
CA ARG A 569 31.02 31.15 -8.57
C ARG A 569 30.41 31.05 -9.96
N VAL A 570 29.60 32.04 -10.36
CA VAL A 570 29.10 32.15 -11.74
C VAL A 570 30.30 32.49 -12.63
N PRO A 571 30.59 31.67 -13.65
CA PRO A 571 31.67 31.99 -14.60
C PRO A 571 31.43 33.36 -15.22
N ASP A 572 32.51 34.14 -15.34
CA ASP A 572 32.49 35.42 -16.06
C ASP A 572 31.40 36.39 -15.56
N ILE A 573 31.21 36.47 -14.24
CA ILE A 573 30.34 37.49 -13.62
C ILE A 573 31.10 38.82 -13.43
N ILE A 574 30.41 39.94 -13.62
CA ILE A 574 30.89 41.28 -13.30
C ILE A 574 30.04 41.94 -12.21
N CYS A 575 30.68 42.73 -11.34
CA CYS A 575 30.04 43.51 -10.29
C CYS A 575 30.12 45.01 -10.59
N PHE A 576 29.17 45.80 -10.08
CA PHE A 576 29.13 47.24 -10.27
C PHE A 576 29.42 47.98 -8.96
N GLY A 577 30.71 48.17 -8.66
CA GLY A 577 31.12 48.80 -7.42
C GLY A 577 30.62 48.06 -6.17
N LYS A 578 30.00 48.80 -5.24
CA LYS A 578 29.44 48.26 -3.98
C LYS A 578 27.91 48.20 -3.96
N SER A 579 27.25 48.31 -5.12
CA SER A 579 25.79 48.41 -5.17
C SER A 579 25.06 47.08 -5.08
N SER A 580 25.75 45.94 -4.91
CA SER A 580 25.15 44.60 -5.03
C SER A 580 24.42 44.38 -6.37
N THR A 581 24.90 45.02 -7.43
CA THR A 581 24.43 44.84 -8.81
C THR A 581 25.43 43.97 -9.56
N TYR A 582 24.90 43.02 -10.34
CA TYR A 582 25.68 42.01 -11.05
C TYR A 582 25.24 41.92 -12.51
N GLY A 583 26.15 41.48 -13.37
CA GLY A 583 25.88 41.22 -14.78
C GLY A 583 26.88 40.22 -15.36
N LEU A 584 26.69 39.85 -16.62
CA LEU A 584 27.56 38.91 -17.32
C LEU A 584 28.70 39.66 -18.02
N LYS A 585 29.92 39.12 -18.00
CA LYS A 585 31.12 39.70 -18.63
C LYS A 585 30.94 39.89 -20.13
N VAL A 586 30.23 38.97 -20.79
CA VAL A 586 29.93 39.05 -22.23
C VAL A 586 29.22 40.37 -22.62
N TRP A 587 28.45 40.96 -21.69
CA TRP A 587 27.78 42.23 -21.93
C TRP A 587 28.74 43.42 -22.01
N GLU A 588 29.99 43.26 -21.57
CA GLU A 588 30.98 44.31 -21.73
C GLU A 588 31.30 44.58 -23.19
N ASP A 589 31.31 43.54 -24.01
CA ASP A 589 31.54 43.62 -25.45
C ASP A 589 30.23 43.82 -26.22
N GLU A 590 29.17 43.08 -25.86
CA GLU A 590 27.90 43.12 -26.60
C GLU A 590 27.07 44.39 -26.36
N LYS A 591 27.09 44.93 -25.14
CA LYS A 591 26.18 46.01 -24.71
C LYS A 591 26.93 47.28 -24.33
N GLY A 592 28.26 47.30 -24.49
CA GLY A 592 29.11 48.43 -24.10
C GLY A 592 29.07 48.71 -22.59
N ILE A 593 28.79 47.69 -21.78
CA ILE A 593 28.75 47.80 -20.32
C ILE A 593 30.19 47.69 -19.78
N ARG A 594 30.46 48.25 -18.61
CA ARG A 594 31.74 48.01 -17.91
C ARG A 594 31.48 47.66 -16.46
N GLY A 595 31.98 46.51 -16.04
CA GLY A 595 32.03 46.08 -14.65
C GLY A 595 33.08 46.84 -13.83
N GLY A 596 33.24 46.46 -12.58
CA GLY A 596 34.22 47.02 -11.67
C GLY A 596 33.82 48.34 -11.01
N THR A 597 34.76 48.87 -10.24
CA THR A 597 34.68 50.14 -9.54
C THR A 597 35.09 51.31 -10.46
N ILE A 598 34.80 52.54 -10.03
CA ILE A 598 35.31 53.75 -10.71
C ILE A 598 36.84 53.67 -10.90
N ARG A 599 37.57 53.11 -9.92
CA ARG A 599 39.03 53.00 -10.00
C ARG A 599 39.48 52.05 -11.10
N ASP A 600 38.78 50.95 -11.28
CA ASP A 600 39.12 49.94 -12.29
C ASP A 600 38.91 50.52 -13.71
N ILE A 601 37.84 51.30 -13.90
CA ILE A 601 37.57 52.00 -15.16
C ILE A 601 38.62 53.10 -15.42
N VAL A 602 39.05 53.83 -14.38
CA VAL A 602 40.14 54.82 -14.49
C VAL A 602 41.46 54.13 -14.85
N GLU A 603 41.75 52.99 -14.22
CA GLU A 603 42.95 52.21 -14.51
C GLU A 603 42.94 51.67 -15.95
N GLU A 604 41.82 51.10 -16.42
CA GLU A 604 41.63 50.67 -17.82
C GLU A 604 41.96 51.82 -18.78
N TYR A 605 41.39 53.00 -18.54
CA TYR A 605 41.65 54.18 -19.37
C TYR A 605 43.13 54.59 -19.36
N LEU A 606 43.76 54.62 -18.18
CA LEU A 606 45.15 55.02 -18.06
C LEU A 606 46.11 53.95 -18.59
N LEU A 607 45.74 52.67 -18.58
CA LEU A 607 46.51 51.59 -19.20
C LEU A 607 46.57 51.74 -20.73
N GLN A 608 45.47 52.20 -21.35
CA GLN A 608 45.39 52.47 -22.79
C GLN A 608 46.18 53.73 -23.23
N ASN A 609 46.71 54.52 -22.30
CA ASN A 609 47.38 55.78 -22.59
C ASN A 609 48.84 55.78 -22.12
N GLU A 610 49.78 56.17 -22.99
CA GLU A 610 51.20 56.24 -22.64
C GLU A 610 51.54 57.39 -21.68
N GLU A 611 50.75 58.48 -21.74
CA GLU A 611 50.93 59.68 -20.93
C GLU A 611 49.84 59.82 -19.85
N PRO A 612 50.16 60.43 -18.69
CA PRO A 612 49.17 60.71 -17.65
C PRO A 612 48.13 61.71 -18.19
N LYS A 613 46.88 61.54 -17.77
CA LYS A 613 45.74 62.29 -18.31
C LYS A 613 45.17 63.26 -17.29
N HIS A 614 44.72 64.41 -17.79
CA HIS A 614 44.01 65.38 -16.97
C HIS A 614 42.68 64.78 -16.48
N ILE A 615 42.27 65.05 -15.23
CA ILE A 615 41.08 64.43 -14.62
C ILE A 615 39.80 64.63 -15.44
N LEU A 616 39.66 65.74 -16.15
CA LEU A 616 38.51 66.00 -17.03
C LEU A 616 38.40 65.02 -18.22
N LEU A 617 39.54 64.54 -18.74
CA LEU A 617 39.55 63.50 -19.77
C LEU A 617 39.15 62.14 -19.19
N ILE A 618 39.59 61.88 -17.97
CA ILE A 618 39.23 60.68 -17.23
C ILE A 618 37.74 60.70 -16.89
N GLU A 619 37.21 61.85 -16.46
CA GLU A 619 35.78 62.07 -16.23
C GLU A 619 34.97 61.75 -17.47
N GLU A 620 35.34 62.33 -18.63
CA GLU A 620 34.66 62.08 -19.91
C GLU A 620 34.64 60.59 -20.29
N TYR A 621 35.72 59.86 -20.00
CA TYR A 621 35.77 58.42 -20.24
C TYR A 621 34.89 57.64 -19.25
N VAL A 622 35.02 57.91 -17.95
CA VAL A 622 34.28 57.21 -16.90
C VAL A 622 32.77 57.45 -17.00
N GLN A 623 32.35 58.65 -17.42
CA GLN A 623 30.94 59.02 -17.61
C GLN A 623 30.21 58.19 -18.66
N LYS A 624 30.95 57.52 -19.56
CA LYS A 624 30.36 56.54 -20.50
C LYS A 624 29.74 55.33 -19.78
N TYR A 625 30.23 55.02 -18.58
CA TYR A 625 29.89 53.81 -17.85
C TYR A 625 29.34 54.05 -16.45
N ARG A 626 29.60 55.22 -15.84
CA ARG A 626 29.18 55.57 -14.47
C ARG A 626 28.76 57.02 -14.39
N ASP A 627 27.62 57.28 -13.76
CA ASP A 627 27.23 58.64 -13.39
C ASP A 627 28.13 59.15 -12.25
N THR A 628 29.06 60.03 -12.59
CA THR A 628 30.05 60.58 -11.66
C THR A 628 30.65 61.87 -12.20
N ASN A 629 31.54 62.50 -11.43
CA ASN A 629 32.23 63.73 -11.80
C ASN A 629 33.70 63.69 -11.37
N GLU A 630 34.48 64.69 -11.80
CA GLU A 630 35.92 64.74 -11.58
C GLU A 630 36.30 64.73 -10.09
N LYS A 631 35.48 65.33 -9.22
CA LYS A 631 35.71 65.36 -7.77
C LYS A 631 35.52 63.99 -7.13
N ASN A 632 34.44 63.31 -7.49
CA ASN A 632 34.15 61.97 -7.00
C ASN A 632 35.21 60.98 -7.50
N ILE A 633 35.62 61.09 -8.75
CA ILE A 633 36.72 60.29 -9.31
C ILE A 633 38.02 60.54 -8.54
N LEU A 634 38.43 61.80 -8.35
CA LEU A 634 39.64 62.15 -7.58
C LEU A 634 39.58 61.62 -6.14
N THR A 635 38.42 61.72 -5.48
CA THR A 635 38.24 61.24 -4.12
C THR A 635 38.38 59.71 -4.07
N ASN A 636 37.77 58.99 -5.03
CA ASN A 636 37.91 57.54 -5.11
C ASN A 636 39.36 57.13 -5.35
N ILE A 637 40.05 57.78 -6.29
CA ILE A 637 41.46 57.54 -6.61
C ILE A 637 42.37 57.77 -5.39
N LYS A 638 42.15 58.85 -4.62
CA LYS A 638 42.92 59.14 -3.41
C LYS A 638 42.72 58.13 -2.28
N LEU A 639 41.57 57.46 -2.26
CA LEU A 639 41.22 56.43 -1.29
C LEU A 639 41.56 55.02 -1.78
N ASP A 640 42.34 54.89 -2.85
CA ASP A 640 42.79 53.59 -3.37
C ASP A 640 43.77 52.95 -2.39
N SER A 641 43.40 51.78 -1.85
CA SER A 641 44.25 51.00 -0.94
C SER A 641 45.48 50.42 -1.64
N ASP A 642 45.35 50.17 -2.93
CA ASP A 642 46.34 49.47 -3.75
C ASP A 642 47.40 50.44 -4.30
N ASP A 643 47.24 51.74 -3.99
CA ASP A 643 48.19 52.81 -4.31
C ASP A 643 48.56 52.87 -5.81
N ARG A 644 47.62 52.51 -6.69
CA ARG A 644 47.84 52.37 -8.16
C ARG A 644 48.13 53.69 -8.86
N PHE A 645 47.62 54.79 -8.33
CA PHE A 645 47.54 56.05 -9.05
C PHE A 645 48.63 57.05 -8.63
N LEU A 646 49.21 57.72 -9.63
CA LEU A 646 50.12 58.86 -9.45
C LEU A 646 49.34 60.15 -9.72
N ILE A 647 49.11 60.96 -8.69
CA ILE A 647 48.46 62.27 -8.85
C ILE A 647 49.53 63.36 -8.95
N LEU A 648 49.64 63.96 -10.13
CA LEU A 648 50.52 65.09 -10.42
C LEU A 648 49.80 66.42 -10.18
N PRO A 649 50.55 67.54 -10.01
CA PRO A 649 49.95 68.87 -9.90
C PRO A 649 49.01 69.16 -11.08
N GLY A 650 47.93 69.89 -10.81
CA GLY A 650 46.94 70.22 -11.83
C GLY A 650 45.89 69.16 -12.11
N ALA A 651 45.68 68.22 -11.18
CA ALA A 651 44.74 67.11 -11.34
C ALA A 651 45.05 66.25 -12.58
N ILE A 652 46.33 66.09 -12.88
CA ILE A 652 46.82 65.13 -13.88
C ILE A 652 47.03 63.80 -13.14
N VAL A 653 46.48 62.71 -13.66
CA VAL A 653 46.54 61.38 -13.05
C VAL A 653 47.22 60.40 -14.00
N GLY A 654 48.17 59.64 -13.48
CA GLY A 654 48.80 58.50 -14.15
C GLY A 654 48.75 57.26 -13.27
N LEU A 655 49.37 56.18 -13.75
CA LEU A 655 49.58 54.94 -13.00
C LEU A 655 51.00 54.87 -12.48
N LYS A 656 51.19 54.45 -11.22
CA LYS A 656 52.54 54.26 -10.64
C LYS A 656 53.34 53.15 -11.33
N SER A 657 52.65 52.20 -11.98
CA SER A 657 53.26 51.14 -12.77
C SER A 657 53.93 51.63 -14.05
N LYS A 658 53.69 52.89 -14.48
CA LYS A 658 54.26 53.48 -15.69
C LYS A 658 55.32 54.53 -15.34
N GLN A 659 56.37 54.60 -16.17
CA GLN A 659 57.37 55.66 -16.09
C GLN A 659 56.98 56.82 -16.99
N TYR A 660 56.97 58.03 -16.43
CA TYR A 660 56.58 59.24 -17.16
C TYR A 660 57.71 60.26 -17.18
N ASN A 661 57.86 60.96 -18.30
CA ASN A 661 58.71 62.15 -18.36
C ASN A 661 57.98 63.36 -17.74
N ILE A 662 58.13 63.51 -16.42
CA ILE A 662 57.43 64.55 -15.62
C ILE A 662 57.76 65.97 -16.13
N LYS A 663 58.92 66.19 -16.77
CA LYS A 663 59.29 67.52 -17.31
C LYS A 663 58.35 68.01 -18.42
N ASN A 664 57.66 67.10 -19.11
CA ASN A 664 56.70 67.42 -20.18
C ASN A 664 55.31 67.77 -19.63
N HIS A 665 55.01 67.40 -18.38
CA HIS A 665 53.67 67.48 -17.79
C HIS A 665 53.56 68.65 -16.79
N ARG A 666 54.11 69.81 -17.19
CA ARG A 666 54.19 70.98 -16.31
C ARG A 666 52.83 71.65 -16.18
N PHE A 667 52.11 71.30 -15.12
CA PHE A 667 51.06 72.17 -14.59
C PHE A 667 51.65 73.54 -14.25
N LYS A 668 51.12 74.58 -14.88
CA LYS A 668 51.54 75.95 -14.61
C LYS A 668 50.71 76.53 -13.48
N LYS A 669 51.30 76.68 -12.29
CA LYS A 669 50.62 77.36 -11.18
C LYS A 669 50.26 78.79 -11.59
N LEU A 670 48.96 79.07 -11.65
CA LEU A 670 48.47 80.41 -11.97
C LEU A 670 48.73 81.38 -10.82
N PRO A 671 49.00 82.67 -11.11
CA PRO A 671 49.22 83.66 -10.06
C PRO A 671 47.95 83.85 -9.23
N ARG A 672 48.10 84.26 -7.96
CA ARG A 672 46.95 84.40 -7.03
C ARG A 672 45.89 85.38 -7.53
N ASN A 673 46.31 86.43 -8.25
CA ASN A 673 45.43 87.43 -8.86
C ASN A 673 44.94 87.03 -10.27
N ALA A 674 45.13 85.78 -10.70
CA ALA A 674 44.62 85.29 -11.98
C ALA A 674 43.11 85.55 -12.19
N PRO A 675 42.22 85.41 -11.17
CA PRO A 675 40.82 85.78 -11.32
C PRO A 675 40.65 87.26 -11.72
N ASP A 676 41.33 88.17 -11.04
CA ASP A 676 41.26 89.61 -11.32
C ASP A 676 41.83 89.96 -12.70
N MET A 677 42.90 89.29 -13.11
CA MET A 677 43.49 89.45 -14.44
C MET A 677 42.51 89.03 -15.54
N LEU A 678 41.80 87.91 -15.34
CA LEU A 678 40.79 87.43 -16.27
C LEU A 678 39.58 88.38 -16.31
N LYS A 679 39.08 88.82 -15.15
CA LYS A 679 37.98 89.81 -15.07
C LYS A 679 38.34 91.10 -15.79
N LYS A 680 39.55 91.63 -15.57
CA LYS A 680 40.05 92.84 -16.24
C LYS A 680 40.14 92.67 -17.75
N TYR A 681 40.54 91.48 -18.22
CA TYR A 681 40.64 91.18 -19.64
C TYR A 681 39.27 91.05 -20.33
N ILE A 682 38.30 90.40 -19.67
CA ILE A 682 36.92 90.25 -20.17
C ILE A 682 36.18 91.59 -20.14
N GLY A 683 36.47 92.44 -19.15
CA GLY A 683 35.86 93.75 -19.00
C GLY A 683 34.37 93.63 -18.64
N ARG A 684 33.50 94.36 -19.34
CA ARG A 684 32.03 94.29 -19.15
C ARG A 684 31.33 93.36 -20.14
N LYS A 685 32.08 92.58 -20.92
CA LYS A 685 31.52 91.70 -21.94
C LYS A 685 30.91 90.47 -21.26
N LYS A 686 29.69 90.11 -21.66
CA LYS A 686 29.15 88.77 -21.42
C LYS A 686 29.83 87.81 -22.39
N VAL A 687 30.36 86.71 -21.87
CA VAL A 687 31.07 85.69 -22.66
C VAL A 687 30.47 84.32 -22.34
N THR A 688 30.54 83.40 -23.29
CA THR A 688 30.22 81.99 -23.03
C THR A 688 31.35 81.33 -22.22
N GLU A 689 31.07 80.16 -21.64
CA GLU A 689 32.10 79.39 -20.93
C GLU A 689 33.26 79.00 -21.85
N GLU A 690 32.98 78.57 -23.08
CA GLU A 690 34.00 78.24 -24.07
C GLU A 690 34.87 79.44 -24.45
N GLU A 691 34.26 80.63 -24.56
CA GLU A 691 35.00 81.87 -24.80
C GLU A 691 35.90 82.22 -23.62
N MET A 692 35.38 82.10 -22.40
CA MET A 692 36.14 82.32 -21.18
C MET A 692 37.31 81.33 -21.04
N GLU A 693 37.11 80.06 -21.39
CA GLU A 693 38.15 79.03 -21.47
C GLU A 693 39.25 79.40 -22.47
N LYS A 694 38.88 79.82 -23.69
CA LYS A 694 39.82 80.24 -24.74
C LYS A 694 40.61 81.48 -24.31
N ILE A 695 39.96 82.43 -23.63
CA ILE A 695 40.61 83.63 -23.09
C ILE A 695 41.61 83.23 -22.01
N ALA A 696 41.21 82.43 -21.03
CA ALA A 696 42.08 81.99 -19.94
C ALA A 696 43.27 81.16 -20.47
N MET A 697 43.05 80.28 -21.45
CA MET A 697 44.09 79.50 -22.12
C MET A 697 45.17 80.41 -22.72
N LYS A 698 44.75 81.43 -23.50
CA LYS A 698 45.67 82.41 -24.13
C LYS A 698 46.34 83.31 -23.11
N LEU A 699 45.57 83.88 -22.17
CA LEU A 699 46.05 84.84 -21.17
C LEU A 699 47.10 84.21 -20.26
N PHE A 700 46.86 82.99 -19.82
CA PHE A 700 47.75 82.30 -18.88
C PHE A 700 48.77 81.39 -19.55
N LYS A 701 48.70 81.18 -20.87
CA LYS A 701 49.54 80.24 -21.62
C LYS A 701 49.55 78.86 -20.98
N VAL A 702 48.35 78.32 -20.78
CA VAL A 702 48.10 76.98 -20.26
C VAL A 702 47.32 76.20 -21.31
N ASP A 703 47.26 74.88 -21.19
CA ASP A 703 46.42 74.07 -22.09
C ASP A 703 44.93 74.25 -21.78
N VAL A 704 44.09 73.74 -22.69
CA VAL A 704 42.63 73.86 -22.62
C VAL A 704 42.04 73.16 -21.38
N TYR A 705 42.57 72.01 -20.98
CA TYR A 705 42.04 71.23 -19.86
C TYR A 705 42.40 71.90 -18.53
N GLN A 706 43.63 72.41 -18.40
CA GLN A 706 44.04 73.18 -17.24
C GLN A 706 43.20 74.47 -17.09
N SER A 707 42.94 75.17 -18.20
CA SER A 707 42.07 76.36 -18.24
C SER A 707 40.65 76.03 -17.76
N ARG A 708 40.03 75.02 -18.38
CA ARG A 708 38.67 74.55 -18.06
C ARG A 708 38.53 74.11 -16.61
N TYR A 709 39.49 73.30 -16.14
CA TYR A 709 39.50 72.84 -14.75
C TYR A 709 39.61 73.99 -13.77
N TRP A 710 40.53 74.93 -14.00
CA TRP A 710 40.67 76.10 -13.15
C TRP A 710 39.39 76.96 -13.12
N LEU A 711 38.72 77.14 -14.26
CA LEU A 711 37.44 77.84 -14.32
C LEU A 711 36.33 77.12 -13.55
N ARG A 712 36.19 75.79 -13.70
CA ARG A 712 35.22 74.99 -12.93
C ARG A 712 35.40 75.19 -11.42
N GLN A 713 36.64 75.14 -10.92
CA GLN A 713 36.95 75.34 -9.49
C GLN A 713 36.58 76.74 -8.96
N HIS A 714 36.51 77.76 -9.83
CA HIS A 714 36.15 79.13 -9.45
C HIS A 714 34.67 79.46 -9.72
N LYS A 715 34.02 78.76 -10.65
CA LYS A 715 32.57 78.82 -10.87
C LYS A 715 31.82 78.38 -9.61
N GLU A 716 32.26 77.29 -8.98
CA GLU A 716 31.69 76.81 -7.71
C GLU A 716 31.84 77.80 -6.55
N LYS A 717 32.81 78.71 -6.65
CA LYS A 717 33.03 79.81 -5.70
C LYS A 717 32.29 81.09 -6.11
N ASN A 718 31.37 81.00 -7.07
CA ASN A 718 30.64 82.12 -7.66
C ASN A 718 31.54 83.28 -8.14
N THR A 719 32.78 82.99 -8.54
CA THR A 719 33.78 84.03 -8.80
C THR A 719 33.54 84.78 -10.12
N PHE A 720 32.92 84.13 -11.11
CA PHE A 720 32.76 84.66 -12.48
C PHE A 720 31.30 84.72 -12.96
N THR A 721 30.33 84.45 -12.08
CA THR A 721 28.90 84.29 -12.43
C THR A 721 28.31 85.54 -13.11
N GLU A 722 28.85 86.74 -12.82
CA GLU A 722 28.43 88.01 -13.41
C GLU A 722 28.78 88.18 -14.91
N PHE A 723 29.73 87.40 -15.43
CA PHE A 723 30.22 87.49 -16.81
C PHE A 723 29.72 86.38 -17.74
N LEU A 724 29.15 85.32 -17.17
CA LEU A 724 28.63 84.17 -17.90
C LEU A 724 27.18 84.43 -18.33
N LYS A 725 26.84 84.08 -19.57
CA LYS A 725 25.48 84.18 -20.12
C LYS A 725 24.89 82.81 -20.38
#